data_AF-A0A926V7E8-F1
#
_entry.id   AF-A0A926V7E8-F1
#
_cell.length_a   1.000
_cell.length_b   1.000
_cell.length_c   1.000
_cell.angle_alpha   90.00
_cell.angle_beta   90.00
_cell.angle_gamma   90.00
#
_symmetry.space_group_name_H-M   'P 1'
#
loop_
_entity.id
_entity.type
_entity.pdbx_description
1 polymer ?
#
loop_
_entity_poly.entity_id
_entity_poly.type
_entity_poly.pdbx_seq_one_letter_code
_entity_poly.pdbx_strand_id
1 'polypeptide(L)'
;MCSICRQFGLSDRWSEDAVQSANVSSFVPQQTTTLPAAGSSGVGDSLYPGFGNGGYDVQHYTLDLNVTDVATSALTATTTIEATATQALSSFNLDFIGFAIEGITVNGQAATFTRDGQELTITPTEALGEGETFTVEVDYSGSPTPTNSAAFDFPVPTGWVLADNGSFVLSEPDGAANFYPVNDHPLDRASYTFRITVPENFDVAANGVLEQEIDNGTTTTYLFEARDPMVSYLTTINIFDGFQRQSEVAPNGVVIRNYFDEDVSEELLTPFQRQSEMMGLFSSIFGPYPFEVYGSVVVNAETGSALETQTLSIFGVDMLGDNESTEETIAHELAHQWFGDSLALSDWKDIWLNESFATYAQALWVEYDRGGQEALNSWVTDQYNYIARRFDTVYPPGAPPANNLFNAGVYEWGALGLHALRLEIGTENFLATLRNYFTQFEGKNVTPADFLTVAETTSNEQLDNLFERWFYSPTLASIPELNLFAGTSGSDRLVGSSANETLTGLSGNDKIYGRNGNNSLFGNAGNDQIYGGVRVDTVYGGDGNDQIYGKSGLNVLNGNAGDDLIYGGYQADEILGGTGNDTIHGKGGGDTINSGDGVDVIWLGQSRATVTLAADSGYDTIHSFRLGATRFQVSGSRESLSFTNINQGVQVFQGTDLLAVVRNQTADTFSRNLNKIFVA
;
A
#
# COMPACT_ATOMS: atom_id res chain seq x y z
N MET A 1 27.07 -37.73 -37.11
CA MET A 1 27.08 -37.57 -38.59
C MET A 1 25.72 -37.03 -39.00
N CYS A 2 25.62 -35.72 -39.19
CA CYS A 2 24.40 -35.07 -39.67
C CYS A 2 24.51 -34.88 -41.19
N SER A 3 23.54 -35.42 -41.92
CA SER A 3 23.52 -35.52 -43.37
C SER A 3 22.90 -34.27 -43.99
N ILE A 4 23.65 -33.17 -44.13
CA ILE A 4 23.22 -31.98 -44.92
C ILE A 4 24.35 -31.24 -45.68
N CYS A 5 25.59 -31.77 -45.76
CA CYS A 5 26.65 -31.12 -46.56
C CYS A 5 27.07 -31.93 -47.80
N ARG A 6 26.15 -32.17 -48.75
CA ARG A 6 26.46 -32.65 -50.12
C ARG A 6 25.68 -31.88 -51.20
N GLN A 7 26.01 -30.61 -51.33
CA GLN A 7 25.82 -29.74 -52.49
C GLN A 7 26.79 -28.60 -52.17
N PHE A 8 28.06 -28.63 -52.55
CA PHE A 8 28.61 -28.44 -53.89
C PHE A 8 30.00 -29.08 -53.89
N GLY A 9 30.20 -30.11 -54.73
CA GLY A 9 31.43 -30.88 -54.73
C GLY A 9 32.62 -30.10 -55.27
N LEU A 10 33.76 -30.21 -54.60
CA LEU A 10 35.08 -30.19 -55.22
C LEU A 10 36.00 -31.17 -54.49
N SER A 11 36.65 -31.99 -55.31
CA SER A 11 37.45 -33.17 -54.99
C SER A 11 38.91 -32.85 -54.68
N ASP A 12 39.52 -33.80 -53.97
CA ASP A 12 40.90 -33.91 -53.54
C ASP A 12 42.01 -33.56 -54.54
N ARG A 13 43.16 -33.21 -53.93
CA ARG A 13 44.59 -33.24 -54.31
C ARG A 13 45.17 -31.83 -54.13
N TRP A 14 46.25 -31.64 -53.37
CA TRP A 14 47.61 -32.04 -53.71
C TRP A 14 48.53 -32.11 -52.47
N SER A 15 49.60 -32.88 -52.67
CA SER A 15 50.65 -33.33 -51.76
C SER A 15 51.65 -32.26 -51.29
N GLU A 16 52.39 -32.69 -50.26
CA GLU A 16 53.50 -32.12 -49.50
C GLU A 16 54.62 -31.38 -50.25
N ASP A 17 55.26 -30.51 -49.46
CA ASP A 17 56.64 -30.02 -49.46
C ASP A 17 57.06 -28.86 -50.39
N ALA A 18 57.26 -27.68 -49.77
CA ALA A 18 58.54 -26.96 -49.80
C ALA A 18 58.57 -25.69 -48.91
N VAL A 19 59.49 -25.71 -47.93
CA VAL A 19 60.51 -24.67 -47.68
C VAL A 19 60.12 -23.34 -47.00
N GLN A 20 60.61 -23.24 -45.75
CA GLN A 20 61.26 -22.11 -45.05
C GLN A 20 60.50 -20.86 -44.57
N SER A 21 60.60 -20.71 -43.24
CA SER A 21 60.79 -19.48 -42.45
C SER A 21 59.91 -18.27 -42.77
N ALA A 22 58.78 -18.20 -42.08
CA ALA A 22 58.21 -16.94 -41.62
C ALA A 22 58.19 -16.95 -40.10
N ASN A 23 58.81 -15.93 -39.49
CA ASN A 23 58.69 -15.67 -38.06
C ASN A 23 57.21 -15.58 -37.69
N VAL A 24 56.73 -16.53 -36.88
CA VAL A 24 55.44 -16.40 -36.20
C VAL A 24 55.68 -15.41 -35.07
N SER A 25 55.47 -14.13 -35.37
CA SER A 25 55.24 -13.13 -34.33
C SER A 25 53.98 -13.58 -33.60
N SER A 26 54.12 -13.94 -32.33
CA SER A 26 53.01 -14.21 -31.43
C SER A 26 52.06 -13.01 -31.46
N PHE A 27 50.90 -13.15 -32.09
CA PHE A 27 49.77 -12.27 -31.83
C PHE A 27 49.31 -12.55 -30.41
N VAL A 28 49.87 -11.79 -29.47
CA VAL A 28 49.21 -11.57 -28.17
C VAL A 28 47.98 -10.73 -28.50
N PRO A 29 46.76 -11.14 -28.12
CA PRO A 29 45.61 -10.26 -28.22
C PRO A 29 45.93 -9.03 -27.37
N GLN A 30 46.03 -7.88 -28.00
CA GLN A 30 46.23 -6.62 -27.30
C GLN A 30 44.93 -6.40 -26.50
N GLN A 31 44.98 -6.56 -25.17
CA GLN A 31 43.93 -6.08 -24.29
C GLN A 31 43.69 -4.62 -24.67
N THR A 32 42.53 -4.32 -25.23
CA THR A 32 42.05 -2.95 -25.35
C THR A 32 41.75 -2.50 -23.94
N THR A 33 42.76 -1.93 -23.26
CA THR A 33 42.55 -1.20 -22.00
C THR A 33 41.61 -0.05 -22.32
N THR A 34 40.35 -0.17 -21.92
CA THR A 34 39.41 0.95 -21.85
C THR A 34 40.06 2.05 -21.01
N LEU A 35 40.03 3.29 -21.51
CA LEU A 35 40.52 4.42 -20.72
C LEU A 35 39.65 4.54 -19.47
N PRO A 36 40.24 4.73 -18.27
CA PRO A 36 39.46 4.93 -17.06
C PRO A 36 38.48 6.10 -17.21
N ALA A 37 37.25 5.90 -16.78
CA ALA A 37 36.17 6.89 -16.84
C ALA A 37 35.63 7.18 -15.43
N ALA A 38 34.90 8.28 -15.26
CA ALA A 38 34.19 8.52 -14.01
C ALA A 38 33.03 7.54 -13.87
N GLY A 39 32.85 6.95 -12.68
CA GLY A 39 31.65 6.23 -12.30
C GLY A 39 30.42 7.15 -12.28
N SER A 40 29.22 6.59 -12.41
CA SER A 40 27.97 7.37 -12.41
C SER A 40 27.56 7.75 -10.99
N SER A 41 27.00 8.96 -10.86
CA SER A 41 26.45 9.54 -9.62
C SER A 41 24.97 9.16 -9.41
N GLY A 42 24.66 7.89 -9.65
CA GLY A 42 23.30 7.35 -9.81
C GLY A 42 23.34 5.97 -10.44
N VAL A 43 22.58 5.00 -9.90
CA VAL A 43 22.40 3.69 -10.54
C VAL A 43 21.35 3.68 -11.65
N GLY A 44 20.52 4.72 -11.73
CA GLY A 44 19.51 4.89 -12.78
C GLY A 44 18.11 4.42 -12.43
N ASP A 45 17.74 4.45 -11.15
CA ASP A 45 16.38 4.20 -10.67
C ASP A 45 15.35 5.14 -11.34
N SER A 46 14.15 4.62 -11.62
CA SER A 46 13.13 5.38 -12.34
C SER A 46 12.47 6.50 -11.53
N LEU A 47 12.36 6.35 -10.21
CA LEU A 47 11.78 7.35 -9.30
C LEU A 47 12.84 8.27 -8.71
N TYR A 48 14.03 7.73 -8.41
CA TYR A 48 15.14 8.44 -7.78
C TYR A 48 16.44 8.30 -8.57
N PRO A 49 16.59 8.95 -9.74
CA PRO A 49 17.75 8.75 -10.62
C PRO A 49 19.13 9.08 -10.01
N GLY A 50 19.17 9.80 -8.89
CA GLY A 50 20.37 10.17 -8.16
C GLY A 50 20.67 9.28 -6.95
N PHE A 51 19.90 8.22 -6.70
CA PHE A 51 20.22 7.25 -5.64
C PHE A 51 21.23 6.23 -6.13
N GLY A 52 22.12 5.82 -5.22
CA GLY A 52 23.22 4.90 -5.50
C GLY A 52 24.20 5.41 -6.55
N ASN A 53 25.16 4.57 -6.89
CA ASN A 53 26.32 4.90 -7.68
C ASN A 53 26.73 3.73 -8.57
N GLY A 54 27.25 4.03 -9.75
CA GLY A 54 27.64 3.02 -10.73
C GLY A 54 29.14 2.93 -10.96
N GLY A 55 29.54 1.79 -11.54
CA GLY A 55 30.91 1.51 -11.93
C GLY A 55 31.70 0.65 -10.93
N TYR A 56 31.08 0.30 -9.80
CA TYR A 56 31.59 -0.66 -8.83
C TYR A 56 30.43 -1.42 -8.15
N ASP A 57 30.77 -2.45 -7.40
CA ASP A 57 29.86 -3.33 -6.64
C ASP A 57 30.46 -3.55 -5.25
N VAL A 58 29.76 -3.15 -4.19
CA VAL A 58 30.28 -3.22 -2.82
C VAL A 58 30.09 -4.63 -2.27
N GLN A 59 31.13 -5.18 -1.65
CA GLN A 59 31.13 -6.52 -1.07
C GLN A 59 30.95 -6.49 0.45
N HIS A 60 31.57 -5.51 1.10
CA HIS A 60 31.56 -5.41 2.56
C HIS A 60 31.71 -3.97 3.04
N TYR A 61 30.98 -3.64 4.12
CA TYR A 61 31.16 -2.43 4.91
C TYR A 61 31.64 -2.78 6.32
N THR A 62 32.64 -2.09 6.83
CA THR A 62 32.93 -2.03 8.26
C THR A 62 32.63 -0.63 8.77
N LEU A 63 31.67 -0.53 9.70
CA LEU A 63 31.29 0.72 10.35
C LEU A 63 31.90 0.74 11.76
N ASP A 64 33.07 1.39 11.92
CA ASP A 64 33.69 1.62 13.23
C ASP A 64 33.25 2.99 13.74
N LEU A 65 32.23 3.00 14.60
CA LEU A 65 31.57 4.20 15.10
C LEU A 65 31.87 4.37 16.59
N ASN A 66 32.47 5.50 16.96
CA ASN A 66 32.65 5.88 18.36
C ASN A 66 31.73 7.05 18.70
N VAL A 67 30.59 6.74 19.33
CA VAL A 67 29.59 7.71 19.76
C VAL A 67 30.07 8.35 21.07
N THR A 68 30.51 9.59 20.95
CA THR A 68 31.11 10.38 22.03
C THR A 68 30.07 11.10 22.90
N ASP A 69 28.87 11.37 22.35
CA ASP A 69 27.73 11.96 23.05
C ASP A 69 26.43 11.40 22.48
N VAL A 70 25.73 10.58 23.25
CA VAL A 70 24.47 9.93 22.82
C VAL A 70 23.33 10.94 22.66
N ALA A 71 23.28 12.00 23.48
CA ALA A 71 22.19 12.98 23.43
C ALA A 71 22.14 13.77 22.12
N THR A 72 23.28 13.88 21.44
CA THR A 72 23.40 14.53 20.12
C THR A 72 23.82 13.55 19.02
N SER A 73 24.03 12.28 19.38
CA SER A 73 24.68 11.26 18.55
C SER A 73 26.00 11.75 17.92
N ALA A 74 26.75 12.60 18.62
CA ALA A 74 28.04 13.07 18.13
C ALA A 74 29.05 11.93 18.15
N LEU A 75 29.74 11.72 17.04
CA LEU A 75 30.64 10.59 16.83
C LEU A 75 31.93 10.96 16.08
N THR A 76 32.91 10.08 16.24
CA THR A 76 34.05 9.93 15.34
C THR A 76 33.97 8.54 14.73
N ALA A 77 34.15 8.42 13.42
CA ALA A 77 33.97 7.14 12.74
C ALA A 77 34.93 6.95 11.57
N THR A 78 35.16 5.68 11.27
CA THR A 78 35.77 5.23 10.03
C THR A 78 34.84 4.23 9.38
N THR A 79 34.45 4.49 8.14
CA THR A 79 33.78 3.49 7.29
C THR A 79 34.79 2.93 6.31
N THR A 80 35.00 1.62 6.37
CA THR A 80 35.81 0.87 5.41
C THR A 80 34.89 0.15 4.44
N ILE A 81 35.11 0.35 3.15
CA ILE A 81 34.30 -0.21 2.06
C ILE A 81 35.21 -1.08 1.21
N GLU A 82 34.87 -2.36 1.07
CA GLU A 82 35.51 -3.28 0.15
C GLU A 82 34.62 -3.44 -1.09
N ALA A 83 35.14 -3.10 -2.27
CA ALA A 83 34.36 -3.08 -3.50
C ALA A 83 35.14 -3.66 -4.68
N THR A 84 34.41 -4.07 -5.73
CA THR A 84 34.98 -4.48 -7.01
C THR A 84 34.56 -3.49 -8.09
N ALA A 85 35.52 -2.94 -8.83
CA ALA A 85 35.22 -2.05 -9.95
C ALA A 85 34.61 -2.86 -11.11
N THR A 86 33.41 -2.48 -11.57
CA THR A 86 32.73 -3.13 -12.70
C THR A 86 33.12 -2.52 -14.05
N GLN A 87 33.93 -1.46 -14.02
CA GLN A 87 34.60 -0.84 -15.16
C GLN A 87 35.93 -0.20 -14.71
N ALA A 88 36.76 0.26 -15.64
CA ALA A 88 37.94 1.05 -15.29
C ALA A 88 37.53 2.45 -14.81
N LEU A 89 37.96 2.86 -13.61
CA LEU A 89 37.50 4.08 -12.93
C LEU A 89 38.61 5.11 -12.74
N SER A 90 38.40 6.33 -13.23
CA SER A 90 39.22 7.51 -12.87
C SER A 90 38.73 8.19 -11.60
N SER A 91 37.46 7.99 -11.25
CA SER A 91 36.79 8.47 -10.05
C SER A 91 35.52 7.66 -9.84
N PHE A 92 35.00 7.62 -8.62
CA PHE A 92 33.71 7.02 -8.27
C PHE A 92 33.03 7.87 -7.22
N ASN A 93 31.78 7.58 -6.89
CA ASN A 93 31.04 8.37 -5.90
C ASN A 93 30.42 7.49 -4.82
N LEU A 94 30.11 8.10 -3.68
CA LEU A 94 29.34 7.54 -2.57
C LEU A 94 28.27 8.56 -2.19
N ASP A 95 27.14 8.10 -1.68
CA ASP A 95 26.14 8.91 -1.00
C ASP A 95 26.59 9.15 0.45
N PHE A 96 26.70 10.41 0.89
CA PHE A 96 27.06 10.75 2.25
C PHE A 96 26.68 12.19 2.68
N ILE A 97 25.90 12.31 3.74
CA ILE A 97 25.26 13.56 4.18
C ILE A 97 25.85 14.08 5.50
N GLY A 98 26.01 15.41 5.59
CA GLY A 98 26.13 16.15 6.86
C GLY A 98 27.50 16.14 7.55
N PHE A 99 28.15 14.99 7.68
CA PHE A 99 29.37 14.84 8.48
C PHE A 99 30.60 15.52 7.87
N ALA A 100 31.51 15.99 8.73
CA ALA A 100 32.81 16.49 8.31
C ALA A 100 33.71 15.32 7.91
N ILE A 101 34.32 15.41 6.73
CA ILE A 101 35.29 14.40 6.26
C ILE A 101 36.68 14.82 6.73
N GLU A 102 37.31 13.96 7.52
CA GLU A 102 38.66 14.16 8.04
C GLU A 102 39.73 13.62 7.07
N GLY A 103 39.41 12.56 6.34
CA GLY A 103 40.30 11.95 5.36
C GLY A 103 39.62 10.87 4.53
N ILE A 104 40.13 10.64 3.32
CA ILE A 104 39.73 9.51 2.48
C ILE A 104 40.99 8.83 1.94
N THR A 105 41.04 7.50 2.05
CA THR A 105 42.04 6.69 1.36
C THR A 105 41.39 5.72 0.38
N VAL A 106 42.08 5.43 -0.71
CA VAL A 106 41.77 4.34 -1.63
C VAL A 106 43.01 3.46 -1.73
N ASN A 107 42.88 2.17 -1.41
CA ASN A 107 44.00 1.22 -1.30
C ASN A 107 45.13 1.74 -0.38
N GLY A 108 44.75 2.41 0.72
CA GLY A 108 45.66 3.02 1.69
C GLY A 108 46.44 4.24 1.18
N GLN A 109 46.15 4.74 -0.04
CA GLN A 109 46.70 5.99 -0.57
C GLN A 109 45.67 7.11 -0.41
N ALA A 110 46.13 8.31 -0.03
CA ALA A 110 45.23 9.45 0.06
C ALA A 110 44.54 9.73 -1.28
N ALA A 111 43.24 9.98 -1.23
CA ALA A 111 42.42 10.34 -2.37
C ALA A 111 41.95 11.80 -2.25
N THR A 112 41.69 12.46 -3.37
CA THR A 112 41.05 13.78 -3.37
C THR A 112 39.55 13.61 -3.54
N PHE A 113 38.75 14.52 -2.99
CA PHE A 113 37.30 14.44 -3.08
C PHE A 113 36.63 15.80 -3.27
N THR A 114 35.40 15.75 -3.78
CA THR A 114 34.46 16.87 -3.81
C THR A 114 33.10 16.40 -3.32
N ARG A 115 32.32 17.29 -2.71
CA ARG A 115 30.95 16.98 -2.27
C ARG A 115 29.96 17.97 -2.88
N ASP A 116 28.86 17.47 -3.42
CA ASP A 116 27.71 18.24 -3.89
C ASP A 116 26.41 17.65 -3.32
N GLY A 117 25.84 18.30 -2.30
CA GLY A 117 24.72 17.72 -1.56
C GLY A 117 25.11 16.41 -0.87
N GLN A 118 24.38 15.33 -1.19
CA GLN A 118 24.68 13.97 -0.73
C GLN A 118 25.82 13.32 -1.52
N GLU A 119 26.16 13.82 -2.70
CA GLU A 119 27.09 13.14 -3.60
C GLU A 119 28.55 13.42 -3.20
N LEU A 120 29.30 12.37 -2.84
CA LEU A 120 30.72 12.42 -2.52
C LEU A 120 31.55 11.78 -3.65
N THR A 121 32.08 12.59 -4.55
CA THR A 121 32.97 12.14 -5.62
C THR A 121 34.40 11.98 -5.11
N ILE A 122 34.96 10.77 -5.26
CA ILE A 122 36.31 10.39 -4.85
C ILE A 122 37.17 10.14 -6.10
N THR A 123 38.33 10.78 -6.14
CA THR A 123 39.34 10.60 -7.19
C THR A 123 40.58 9.93 -6.58
N PRO A 124 40.82 8.64 -6.85
CA PRO A 124 41.99 7.94 -6.35
C PRO A 124 43.27 8.45 -7.03
N THR A 125 44.41 8.26 -6.35
CA THR A 125 45.73 8.65 -6.91
C THR A 125 46.10 7.83 -8.14
N GLU A 126 45.77 6.53 -8.12
CA GLU A 126 45.88 5.63 -9.27
C GLU A 126 44.48 5.21 -9.70
N ALA A 127 44.23 5.21 -11.01
CA ALA A 127 42.95 4.77 -11.56
C ALA A 127 42.75 3.27 -11.29
N LEU A 128 41.51 2.88 -11.01
CA LEU A 128 41.15 1.48 -10.75
C LEU A 128 40.89 0.76 -12.07
N GLY A 129 41.37 -0.47 -12.18
CA GLY A 129 41.11 -1.34 -13.32
C GLY A 129 39.72 -1.98 -13.25
N GLU A 130 39.15 -2.33 -14.41
CA GLU A 130 37.95 -3.19 -14.47
C GLU A 130 38.24 -4.55 -13.83
N GLY A 131 37.37 -4.97 -12.89
CA GLY A 131 37.52 -6.18 -12.09
C GLY A 131 38.53 -6.06 -10.94
N GLU A 132 39.10 -4.88 -10.70
CA GLU A 132 39.97 -4.63 -9.57
C GLU A 132 39.17 -4.55 -8.27
N THR A 133 39.58 -5.31 -7.26
CA THR A 133 39.10 -5.15 -5.89
C THR A 133 39.85 -3.98 -5.24
N PHE A 134 39.14 -3.08 -4.60
CA PHE A 134 39.72 -1.93 -3.92
C PHE A 134 39.06 -1.68 -2.57
N THR A 135 39.80 -1.01 -1.69
CA THR A 135 39.31 -0.61 -0.37
C THR A 135 39.25 0.90 -0.28
N VAL A 136 38.15 1.43 0.24
CA VAL A 136 37.97 2.84 0.56
C VAL A 136 37.86 2.98 2.07
N GLU A 137 38.62 3.90 2.66
CA GLU A 137 38.43 4.29 4.06
C GLU A 137 38.03 5.75 4.11
N VAL A 138 36.92 6.05 4.77
CA VAL A 138 36.43 7.41 4.99
C VAL A 138 36.39 7.67 6.48
N ASP A 139 37.25 8.60 6.93
CA ASP A 139 37.27 9.10 8.30
C ASP A 139 36.38 10.33 8.41
N TYR A 140 35.47 10.35 9.38
CA TYR A 140 34.53 11.45 9.55
C TYR A 140 34.16 11.71 11.01
N SER A 141 33.69 12.92 11.27
CA SER A 141 33.28 13.35 12.61
C SER A 141 32.12 14.35 12.58
N GLY A 142 31.35 14.39 13.66
CA GLY A 142 30.22 15.31 13.82
C GLY A 142 29.00 14.64 14.42
N SER A 143 27.83 15.23 14.20
CA SER A 143 26.53 14.67 14.57
C SER A 143 25.69 14.47 13.30
N PRO A 144 24.80 13.46 13.26
CA PRO A 144 23.85 13.30 12.19
C PRO A 144 23.04 14.58 11.98
N THR A 145 22.84 14.96 10.72
CA THR A 145 21.96 16.09 10.39
C THR A 145 20.55 15.56 10.23
N PRO A 146 19.52 16.09 10.92
CA PRO A 146 18.15 15.64 10.72
C PRO A 146 17.73 15.78 9.25
N THR A 147 17.31 14.67 8.64
CA THR A 147 16.85 14.58 7.26
C THR A 147 15.41 14.08 7.21
N ASN A 148 14.70 14.43 6.15
CA ASN A 148 13.39 13.86 5.86
C ASN A 148 13.44 13.12 4.54
N SER A 149 12.71 12.01 4.46
CA SER A 149 12.70 11.17 3.27
C SER A 149 12.01 11.87 2.10
N ALA A 150 12.55 11.67 0.89
CA ALA A 150 11.94 12.11 -0.36
C ALA A 150 10.69 11.29 -0.74
N ALA A 151 10.44 10.16 -0.08
CA ALA A 151 9.34 9.23 -0.36
C ALA A 151 7.96 9.72 0.08
N PHE A 152 7.91 10.82 0.84
CA PHE A 152 6.69 11.38 1.42
C PHE A 152 6.51 12.86 1.04
N ASP A 153 5.27 13.29 0.91
CA ASP A 153 4.91 14.69 0.61
C ASP A 153 4.75 15.55 1.87
N PHE A 154 5.01 14.95 3.03
CA PHE A 154 5.13 15.58 4.34
C PHE A 154 6.45 15.15 5.01
N PRO A 155 6.97 15.93 5.98
CA PRO A 155 8.24 15.61 6.62
C PRO A 155 8.15 14.31 7.44
N VAL A 156 8.85 13.27 6.99
CA VAL A 156 9.07 12.02 7.72
C VAL A 156 10.56 11.89 8.00
N PRO A 157 10.98 11.90 9.28
CA PRO A 157 12.39 11.70 9.64
C PRO A 157 12.95 10.39 9.08
N THR A 158 14.15 10.43 8.53
CA THR A 158 14.89 9.24 8.04
C THR A 158 16.38 9.38 8.34
N GLY A 159 17.08 8.25 8.39
CA GLY A 159 18.45 8.10 8.82
C GLY A 159 18.57 7.92 10.34
N TRP A 160 19.51 8.64 10.96
CA TRP A 160 19.75 8.54 12.40
C TRP A 160 18.88 9.54 13.17
N VAL A 161 17.94 9.01 13.94
CA VAL A 161 16.90 9.76 14.66
C VAL A 161 17.21 9.79 16.16
N LEU A 162 17.14 10.97 16.75
CA LEU A 162 17.33 11.16 18.20
C LEU A 162 16.03 10.89 18.96
N ALA A 163 16.15 10.24 20.12
CA ALA A 163 15.08 10.01 21.08
C ALA A 163 15.46 10.55 22.47
N ASP A 164 14.51 10.59 23.41
CA ASP A 164 14.73 11.21 24.74
C ASP A 164 15.81 10.50 25.58
N ASN A 165 15.90 9.17 25.48
CA ASN A 165 16.83 8.30 26.22
C ASN A 165 17.85 7.59 25.31
N GLY A 166 17.99 8.02 24.05
CA GLY A 166 18.79 7.28 23.08
C GLY A 166 18.68 7.79 21.65
N SER A 167 18.88 6.88 20.70
CA SER A 167 18.73 7.11 19.28
C SER A 167 18.51 5.81 18.53
N PHE A 168 17.89 5.89 17.36
CA PHE A 168 17.64 4.75 16.49
C PHE A 168 17.85 5.14 15.02
N VAL A 169 17.96 4.15 14.15
CA VAL A 169 18.13 4.36 12.71
C VAL A 169 16.98 3.71 11.94
N LEU A 170 16.32 4.50 11.09
CA LEU A 170 15.32 4.10 10.10
C LEU A 170 15.73 4.68 8.76
N SER A 171 16.08 3.85 7.78
CA SER A 171 16.74 4.35 6.57
C SER A 171 15.98 4.13 5.27
N GLU A 172 14.79 3.53 5.28
CA GLU A 172 14.05 3.33 4.03
C GLU A 172 13.39 4.63 3.53
N PRO A 173 13.49 4.96 2.23
CA PRO A 173 14.36 4.38 1.20
C PRO A 173 15.74 5.05 1.09
N ASP A 174 15.95 6.18 1.78
CA ASP A 174 17.01 7.16 1.48
C ASP A 174 17.75 7.72 2.72
N GLY A 175 17.76 6.97 3.82
CA GLY A 175 18.34 7.40 5.09
C GLY A 175 19.74 6.85 5.40
N ALA A 176 20.26 5.86 4.67
CA ALA A 176 21.52 5.21 5.06
C ALA A 176 22.72 6.18 4.93
N ALA A 177 22.72 6.98 3.86
CA ALA A 177 23.68 8.06 3.64
C ALA A 177 23.71 9.13 4.75
N ASN A 178 22.73 9.15 5.66
CA ASN A 178 22.68 10.07 6.78
C ASN A 178 23.76 9.82 7.83
N PHE A 179 24.28 8.59 7.94
CA PHE A 179 25.19 8.23 9.04
C PHE A 179 26.47 7.48 8.62
N TYR A 180 26.53 6.97 7.39
CA TYR A 180 27.77 6.44 6.81
C TYR A 180 27.84 6.68 5.29
N PRO A 181 29.03 6.78 4.71
CA PRO A 181 29.21 6.86 3.27
C PRO A 181 28.90 5.50 2.61
N VAL A 182 27.99 5.51 1.64
CA VAL A 182 27.33 4.29 1.13
C VAL A 182 27.05 4.39 -0.37
N ASN A 183 26.81 3.26 -1.01
CA ASN A 183 26.15 3.20 -2.31
C ASN A 183 24.65 2.95 -2.10
N ASP A 184 23.85 4.02 -1.97
CA ASP A 184 22.51 3.93 -1.35
C ASP A 184 21.41 3.48 -2.32
N HIS A 185 21.40 2.19 -2.68
CA HIS A 185 20.35 1.64 -3.53
C HIS A 185 20.15 0.13 -3.36
N PRO A 186 18.91 -0.40 -3.47
CA PRO A 186 18.61 -1.85 -3.44
C PRO A 186 19.44 -2.74 -4.38
N LEU A 187 19.98 -2.18 -5.46
CA LEU A 187 20.78 -2.91 -6.45
C LEU A 187 22.18 -3.28 -5.95
N ASP A 188 22.69 -2.58 -4.95
CA ASP A 188 23.99 -2.83 -4.35
C ASP A 188 23.76 -3.39 -2.94
N ARG A 189 24.25 -4.62 -2.70
CA ARG A 189 24.09 -5.30 -1.42
C ARG A 189 25.43 -5.76 -0.92
N ALA A 190 25.65 -5.61 0.36
CA ALA A 190 26.92 -5.92 0.98
C ALA A 190 26.72 -6.62 2.32
N SER A 191 27.75 -7.31 2.78
CA SER A 191 27.83 -7.74 4.18
C SER A 191 28.31 -6.58 5.06
N TYR A 192 28.04 -6.63 6.36
CA TYR A 192 28.36 -5.53 7.28
C TYR A 192 29.02 -6.04 8.57
N THR A 193 30.04 -5.32 9.00
CA THR A 193 30.57 -5.36 10.37
C THR A 193 30.20 -4.06 11.07
N PHE A 194 29.48 -4.13 12.18
CA PHE A 194 29.19 -2.98 13.02
C PHE A 194 30.05 -3.03 14.27
N ARG A 195 30.96 -2.07 14.41
CA ARG A 195 31.79 -1.90 15.60
C ARG A 195 31.41 -0.58 16.27
N ILE A 196 30.54 -0.65 17.25
CA ILE A 196 29.89 0.53 17.83
C ILE A 196 30.36 0.70 19.27
N THR A 197 31.06 1.80 19.54
CA THR A 197 31.54 2.18 20.87
C THR A 197 30.66 3.27 21.45
N VAL A 198 30.10 3.04 22.63
CA VAL A 198 29.21 3.96 23.36
C VAL A 198 29.67 4.12 24.82
N PRO A 199 29.25 5.18 25.54
CA PRO A 199 29.48 5.27 26.98
C PRO A 199 28.91 4.05 27.72
N GLU A 200 29.54 3.65 28.83
CA GLU A 200 29.28 2.37 29.53
C GLU A 200 27.83 2.14 29.98
N ASN A 201 27.01 3.19 30.08
CA ASN A 201 25.61 3.09 30.50
C ASN A 201 24.64 2.82 29.34
N PHE A 202 25.10 2.82 28.09
CA PHE A 202 24.25 2.57 26.93
C PHE A 202 24.45 1.17 26.36
N ASP A 203 23.34 0.55 25.96
CA ASP A 203 23.30 -0.69 25.20
C ASP A 203 23.16 -0.39 23.70
N VAL A 204 23.62 -1.33 22.87
CA VAL A 204 23.49 -1.27 21.41
C VAL A 204 22.75 -2.50 20.88
N ALA A 205 21.82 -2.29 19.96
CA ALA A 205 21.20 -3.33 19.14
C ALA A 205 21.31 -2.96 17.66
N ALA A 206 21.88 -3.86 16.84
CA ALA A 206 22.08 -3.66 15.40
C ALA A 206 21.79 -4.95 14.61
N ASN A 207 21.81 -4.86 13.28
CA ASN A 207 21.69 -6.01 12.39
C ASN A 207 22.81 -7.05 12.67
N GLY A 208 22.54 -8.31 12.34
CA GLY A 208 23.53 -9.39 12.42
C GLY A 208 23.73 -10.00 13.81
N VAL A 209 24.70 -10.90 13.92
CA VAL A 209 24.99 -11.62 15.16
C VAL A 209 25.87 -10.76 16.07
N LEU A 210 25.49 -10.60 17.35
CA LEU A 210 26.36 -10.02 18.36
C LEU A 210 27.49 -10.99 18.70
N GLU A 211 28.70 -10.69 18.23
CA GLU A 211 29.88 -11.53 18.43
C GLU A 211 30.60 -11.22 19.74
N GLN A 212 30.73 -9.94 20.06
CA GLN A 212 31.52 -9.48 21.22
C GLN A 212 30.92 -8.23 21.85
N GLU A 213 30.96 -8.19 23.18
CA GLU A 213 30.80 -6.99 24.01
C GLU A 213 32.13 -6.77 24.74
N ILE A 214 32.77 -5.63 24.50
CA ILE A 214 34.10 -5.32 25.01
C ILE A 214 33.99 -4.13 25.97
N ASP A 215 34.16 -4.40 27.26
CA ASP A 215 34.29 -3.38 28.31
C ASP A 215 35.66 -2.70 28.22
N ASN A 216 35.67 -1.40 27.89
CA ASN A 216 36.88 -0.56 27.83
C ASN A 216 37.04 0.32 29.08
N GLY A 217 36.23 0.13 30.11
CA GLY A 217 36.26 0.81 31.40
C GLY A 217 35.31 2.00 31.51
N THR A 218 35.27 2.91 30.53
CA THR A 218 34.31 4.04 30.50
C THR A 218 33.39 4.01 29.28
N THR A 219 33.64 3.07 28.38
CA THR A 219 32.87 2.83 27.17
C THR A 219 32.77 1.32 26.96
N THR A 220 31.75 0.90 26.21
CA THR A 220 31.57 -0.47 25.76
C THR A 220 31.58 -0.49 24.25
N THR A 221 32.32 -1.42 23.64
CA THR A 221 32.28 -1.67 22.19
C THR A 221 31.48 -2.93 21.91
N TYR A 222 30.45 -2.79 21.09
CA TYR A 222 29.63 -3.88 20.57
C TYR A 222 30.07 -4.22 19.15
N LEU A 223 30.29 -5.51 18.88
CA LEU A 223 30.65 -6.02 17.56
C LEU A 223 29.52 -6.90 17.02
N PHE A 224 28.84 -6.44 15.98
CA PHE A 224 27.85 -7.22 15.25
C PHE A 224 28.34 -7.58 13.85
N GLU A 225 28.00 -8.78 13.40
CA GLU A 225 28.35 -9.31 12.07
C GLU A 225 27.07 -9.66 11.30
N ALA A 226 26.74 -8.90 10.27
CA ALA A 226 25.69 -9.21 9.30
C ALA A 226 26.33 -9.81 8.04
N ARG A 227 26.43 -11.13 8.03
CA ARG A 227 27.16 -11.89 7.00
C ARG A 227 26.37 -12.07 5.71
N ASP A 228 25.05 -12.14 5.83
CA ASP A 228 24.15 -12.21 4.69
C ASP A 228 24.07 -10.82 4.03
N PRO A 229 24.28 -10.72 2.70
CA PRO A 229 24.25 -9.43 2.01
C PRO A 229 22.92 -8.70 2.20
N MET A 230 23.01 -7.44 2.58
CA MET A 230 21.90 -6.58 2.96
C MET A 230 21.88 -5.32 2.09
N VAL A 231 20.69 -4.80 1.82
CA VAL A 231 20.51 -3.49 1.20
C VAL A 231 20.84 -2.38 2.20
N SER A 232 21.45 -1.28 1.74
CA SER A 232 21.87 -0.15 2.59
C SER A 232 20.80 0.37 3.54
N TYR A 233 19.56 0.54 3.08
CA TYR A 233 18.46 1.10 3.88
C TYR A 233 17.99 0.18 5.02
N LEU A 234 18.32 -1.12 4.96
CA LEU A 234 17.97 -2.10 5.99
C LEU A 234 18.93 -2.05 7.18
N THR A 235 19.98 -1.22 7.10
CA THR A 235 20.88 -0.96 8.23
C THR A 235 20.13 -0.26 9.37
N THR A 236 20.32 -0.77 10.59
CA THR A 236 19.83 -0.16 11.83
C THR A 236 20.86 -0.23 12.94
N ILE A 237 20.93 0.84 13.73
CA ILE A 237 21.71 0.98 14.94
C ILE A 237 20.82 1.64 15.98
N ASN A 238 20.63 0.96 17.10
CA ASN A 238 19.75 1.41 18.18
C ASN A 238 20.56 1.51 19.45
N ILE A 239 20.59 2.68 20.06
CA ILE A 239 21.41 3.01 21.23
C ILE A 239 20.50 3.61 22.29
N PHE A 240 20.33 2.91 23.41
CA PHE A 240 19.42 3.31 24.49
C PHE A 240 20.03 3.03 25.86
N ASP A 241 19.55 3.72 26.90
CA ASP A 241 19.99 3.57 28.29
C ASP A 241 19.45 2.26 28.93
N GLY A 242 19.66 1.14 28.23
CA GLY A 242 19.24 -0.20 28.64
C GLY A 242 18.24 -0.86 27.69
N PHE A 243 18.42 -2.16 27.47
CA PHE A 243 17.41 -3.02 26.83
C PHE A 243 17.04 -4.23 27.69
N GLN A 244 15.75 -4.52 27.77
CA GLN A 244 15.24 -5.85 28.12
C GLN A 244 15.52 -6.80 26.94
N ARG A 245 16.63 -7.54 27.02
CA ARG A 245 17.02 -8.52 26.01
C ARG A 245 16.26 -9.84 26.21
N GLN A 246 15.54 -10.29 25.19
CA GLN A 246 14.90 -11.61 25.16
C GLN A 246 15.50 -12.46 24.04
N SER A 247 15.59 -13.77 24.26
CA SER A 247 16.04 -14.68 23.21
C SER A 247 15.34 -16.03 23.27
N GLU A 248 15.00 -16.55 22.09
CA GLU A 248 14.50 -17.90 21.91
C GLU A 248 15.11 -18.54 20.66
N VAL A 249 14.97 -19.87 20.55
CA VAL A 249 15.37 -20.61 19.34
C VAL A 249 14.10 -21.16 18.70
N ALA A 250 13.80 -20.70 17.50
CA ALA A 250 12.64 -21.15 16.74
C ALA A 250 12.78 -22.64 16.32
N PRO A 251 11.68 -23.35 16.01
CA PRO A 251 11.72 -24.76 15.63
C PRO A 251 12.61 -25.09 14.43
N ASN A 252 12.87 -24.12 13.56
CA ASN A 252 13.76 -24.22 12.41
C ASN A 252 15.26 -24.03 12.77
N GLY A 253 15.58 -23.70 14.03
CA GLY A 253 16.94 -23.50 14.54
C GLY A 253 17.43 -22.05 14.53
N VAL A 254 16.65 -21.12 13.99
CA VAL A 254 16.99 -19.68 13.97
C VAL A 254 16.87 -19.12 15.38
N VAL A 255 17.85 -18.31 15.78
CA VAL A 255 17.79 -17.57 17.04
C VAL A 255 16.99 -16.30 16.82
N ILE A 256 15.95 -16.10 17.62
CA ILE A 256 15.21 -14.85 17.73
C ILE A 256 15.76 -14.08 18.93
N ARG A 257 16.18 -12.83 18.72
CA ARG A 257 16.83 -11.95 19.72
C ARG A 257 16.13 -10.59 19.75
N ASN A 258 15.30 -10.37 20.76
CA ASN A 258 14.56 -9.12 20.90
C ASN A 258 15.27 -8.18 21.89
N TYR A 259 15.13 -6.88 21.62
CA TYR A 259 15.66 -5.79 22.41
C TYR A 259 14.54 -4.81 22.68
N PHE A 260 13.96 -4.83 23.87
CA PHE A 260 12.87 -3.92 24.22
C PHE A 260 13.41 -2.83 25.14
N ASP A 261 13.19 -1.56 24.79
CA ASP A 261 13.54 -0.45 25.67
C ASP A 261 12.93 -0.70 27.06
N GLU A 262 13.73 -0.47 28.12
CA GLU A 262 13.33 -0.77 29.50
C GLU A 262 12.07 -0.03 29.94
N ASP A 263 11.74 1.11 29.33
CA ASP A 263 10.57 1.91 29.64
C ASP A 263 9.27 1.40 28.96
N VAL A 264 9.36 0.41 28.08
CA VAL A 264 8.18 -0.21 27.43
C VAL A 264 7.55 -1.25 28.34
N SER A 265 6.23 -1.15 28.56
CA SER A 265 5.51 -2.05 29.45
C SER A 265 5.39 -3.48 28.90
N GLU A 266 5.51 -4.48 29.77
CA GLU A 266 5.38 -5.91 29.40
C GLU A 266 4.06 -6.26 28.70
N GLU A 267 2.96 -5.56 28.98
CA GLU A 267 1.65 -5.81 28.35
C GLU A 267 1.72 -5.62 26.83
N LEU A 268 2.32 -4.51 26.37
CA LEU A 268 2.53 -4.19 24.95
C LEU A 268 3.49 -5.17 24.25
N LEU A 269 4.32 -5.87 25.01
CA LEU A 269 5.31 -6.80 24.49
C LEU A 269 4.77 -8.24 24.35
N THR A 270 3.56 -8.51 24.84
CA THR A 270 2.93 -9.84 24.77
C THR A 270 2.88 -10.41 23.34
N PRO A 271 2.51 -9.65 22.30
CA PRO A 271 2.46 -10.15 20.92
C PRO A 271 3.78 -10.72 20.38
N PHE A 272 4.93 -10.19 20.84
CA PHE A 272 6.25 -10.63 20.38
C PHE A 272 6.59 -12.08 20.79
N GLN A 273 5.87 -12.65 21.76
CA GLN A 273 6.03 -14.06 22.14
C GLN A 273 5.60 -15.04 21.04
N ARG A 274 4.93 -14.56 19.99
CA ARG A 274 4.45 -15.38 18.86
C ARG A 274 5.38 -15.42 17.65
N GLN A 275 6.51 -14.71 17.69
CA GLN A 275 7.43 -14.61 16.54
C GLN A 275 7.96 -15.97 16.07
N SER A 276 8.32 -16.86 17.00
CA SER A 276 8.74 -18.23 16.67
C SER A 276 7.65 -19.05 15.96
N GLU A 277 6.38 -18.84 16.32
CA GLU A 277 5.25 -19.48 15.64
C GLU A 277 5.04 -18.91 14.23
N MET A 278 5.03 -17.58 14.09
CA MET A 278 4.92 -16.91 12.78
C MET A 278 6.06 -17.32 11.85
N MET A 279 7.29 -17.37 12.36
CA MET A 279 8.45 -17.82 11.60
C MET A 279 8.31 -19.27 11.14
N GLY A 280 7.76 -20.14 11.99
CA GLY A 280 7.43 -21.52 11.63
C GLY A 280 6.41 -21.60 10.50
N LEU A 281 5.33 -20.82 10.59
CA LEU A 281 4.29 -20.72 9.56
C LEU A 281 4.87 -20.23 8.24
N PHE A 282 5.53 -19.08 8.23
CA PHE A 282 6.09 -18.48 7.02
C PHE A 282 7.19 -19.34 6.42
N SER A 283 8.04 -19.95 7.24
CA SER A 283 9.03 -20.91 6.74
C SER A 283 8.36 -22.10 6.03
N SER A 284 7.22 -22.53 6.56
CA SER A 284 6.43 -23.61 5.97
C SER A 284 5.71 -23.21 4.68
N ILE A 285 5.53 -21.92 4.39
CA ILE A 285 4.85 -21.42 3.18
C ILE A 285 5.88 -20.95 2.15
N PHE A 286 6.74 -19.99 2.52
CA PHE A 286 7.66 -19.30 1.62
C PHE A 286 8.94 -20.10 1.36
N GLY A 287 9.40 -20.89 2.34
CA GLY A 287 10.70 -21.56 2.29
C GLY A 287 11.53 -21.24 3.54
N PRO A 288 12.71 -21.83 3.72
CA PRO A 288 13.55 -21.58 4.90
C PRO A 288 13.74 -20.09 5.17
N TYR A 289 13.85 -19.71 6.45
CA TYR A 289 14.22 -18.34 6.83
C TYR A 289 15.60 -18.00 6.23
N PRO A 290 15.76 -16.84 5.57
CA PRO A 290 16.93 -16.57 4.74
C PRO A 290 18.20 -16.15 5.49
N PHE A 291 18.12 -15.80 6.78
CA PHE A 291 19.23 -15.19 7.51
C PHE A 291 19.65 -15.96 8.76
N GLU A 292 20.84 -15.65 9.29
CA GLU A 292 21.42 -16.35 10.45
C GLU A 292 20.62 -16.17 11.76
N VAL A 293 20.05 -14.97 11.97
CA VAL A 293 19.30 -14.59 13.17
C VAL A 293 18.13 -13.67 12.79
N TYR A 294 17.13 -13.60 13.67
CA TYR A 294 16.04 -12.64 13.60
C TYR A 294 15.85 -11.96 14.95
N GLY A 295 15.03 -10.92 15.00
CA GLY A 295 14.64 -10.27 16.23
C GLY A 295 13.82 -9.03 15.97
N SER A 296 13.40 -8.40 17.06
CA SER A 296 12.81 -7.07 17.00
C SER A 296 13.39 -6.15 18.06
N VAL A 297 13.53 -4.88 17.71
CA VAL A 297 13.77 -3.80 18.64
C VAL A 297 12.49 -2.98 18.83
N VAL A 298 12.08 -2.76 20.07
CA VAL A 298 10.95 -1.89 20.40
C VAL A 298 11.49 -0.68 21.15
N VAL A 299 11.34 0.50 20.57
CA VAL A 299 11.82 1.76 21.15
C VAL A 299 10.67 2.53 21.78
N ASN A 300 10.92 3.18 22.93
CA ASN A 300 9.93 4.03 23.58
C ASN A 300 9.86 5.42 22.94
N ALA A 301 9.64 5.45 21.63
CA ALA A 301 9.53 6.66 20.81
C ALA A 301 8.48 6.46 19.72
N GLU A 302 7.93 7.57 19.21
CA GLU A 302 7.09 7.55 18.01
C GLU A 302 7.99 7.46 16.78
N THR A 303 7.99 6.29 16.12
CA THR A 303 8.78 6.08 14.90
C THR A 303 8.01 6.46 13.64
N GLY A 304 6.67 6.52 13.72
CA GLY A 304 5.78 6.77 12.59
C GLY A 304 5.52 5.55 11.70
N SER A 305 6.39 4.53 11.78
CA SER A 305 6.24 3.23 11.13
C SER A 305 7.02 2.14 11.88
N ALA A 306 6.67 0.87 11.66
CA ALA A 306 7.62 -0.22 11.84
C ALA A 306 8.48 -0.35 10.57
N LEU A 307 9.67 -0.93 10.69
CA LEU A 307 10.56 -1.16 9.54
C LEU A 307 11.25 -2.51 9.65
N GLU A 308 11.39 -3.18 8.51
CA GLU A 308 11.84 -4.56 8.37
C GLU A 308 13.34 -4.77 8.50
N THR A 309 14.08 -3.82 9.07
CA THR A 309 15.56 -3.81 9.08
C THR A 309 16.16 -5.21 9.28
N GLN A 310 16.98 -5.66 8.32
CA GLN A 310 17.32 -7.08 8.16
C GLN A 310 17.83 -7.71 9.45
N THR A 311 17.29 -8.87 9.83
CA THR A 311 17.60 -9.62 11.06
C THR A 311 17.18 -8.95 12.39
N LEU A 312 16.66 -7.73 12.38
CA LEU A 312 16.25 -6.99 13.59
C LEU A 312 15.22 -5.89 13.24
N SER A 313 13.95 -6.24 13.07
CA SER A 313 12.89 -5.28 12.73
C SER A 313 12.64 -4.28 13.87
N ILE A 314 12.38 -3.03 13.55
CA ILE A 314 12.20 -1.95 14.53
C ILE A 314 10.74 -1.51 14.63
N PHE A 315 10.29 -1.27 15.86
CA PHE A 315 8.94 -0.82 16.19
C PHE A 315 9.01 0.36 17.16
N GLY A 316 8.30 1.45 16.83
CA GLY A 316 7.95 2.47 17.82
C GLY A 316 6.75 2.03 18.65
N VAL A 317 6.60 2.62 19.84
CA VAL A 317 5.43 2.37 20.70
C VAL A 317 4.11 2.80 20.06
N ASP A 318 4.16 3.71 19.09
CA ASP A 318 3.00 4.14 18.29
C ASP A 318 2.51 3.08 17.30
N MET A 319 3.33 2.07 17.01
CA MET A 319 2.96 0.92 16.18
C MET A 319 2.34 -0.23 16.96
N LEU A 320 2.35 -0.13 18.30
CA LEU A 320 1.78 -1.16 19.18
C LEU A 320 0.33 -0.80 19.50
N GLY A 321 -0.59 -1.66 19.08
CA GLY A 321 -2.03 -1.50 19.28
C GLY A 321 -2.58 -2.51 20.27
N ASP A 322 -3.72 -3.10 19.94
CA ASP A 322 -4.14 -4.32 20.62
C ASP A 322 -3.30 -5.52 20.17
N ASN A 323 -3.48 -6.67 20.82
CA ASN A 323 -2.68 -7.85 20.50
C ASN A 323 -2.86 -8.29 19.04
N GLU A 324 -4.07 -8.20 18.49
CA GLU A 324 -4.35 -8.67 17.14
C GLU A 324 -3.69 -7.76 16.09
N SER A 325 -3.83 -6.44 16.23
CA SER A 325 -3.21 -5.50 15.29
C SER A 325 -1.68 -5.53 15.39
N THR A 326 -1.13 -5.67 16.60
CA THR A 326 0.32 -5.75 16.81
C THR A 326 0.89 -7.05 16.22
N GLU A 327 0.18 -8.17 16.36
CA GLU A 327 0.59 -9.44 15.73
C GLU A 327 0.59 -9.34 14.20
N GLU A 328 -0.36 -8.62 13.60
CA GLU A 328 -0.37 -8.36 12.16
C GLU A 328 0.86 -7.54 11.74
N THR A 329 1.22 -6.49 12.47
CA THR A 329 2.45 -5.72 12.20
C THR A 329 3.70 -6.60 12.36
N ILE A 330 3.80 -7.43 13.40
CA ILE A 330 4.93 -8.34 13.59
C ILE A 330 5.03 -9.36 12.44
N ALA A 331 3.89 -9.88 11.98
CA ALA A 331 3.82 -10.77 10.83
C ALA A 331 4.26 -10.08 9.54
N HIS A 332 3.91 -8.79 9.36
CA HIS A 332 4.35 -7.96 8.25
C HIS A 332 5.88 -7.83 8.21
N GLU A 333 6.48 -7.33 9.30
CA GLU A 333 7.93 -7.11 9.36
C GLU A 333 8.75 -8.40 9.24
N LEU A 334 8.25 -9.50 9.80
CA LEU A 334 8.88 -10.81 9.66
C LEU A 334 8.80 -11.32 8.21
N ALA A 335 7.71 -11.08 7.50
CA ALA A 335 7.55 -11.53 6.13
C ALA A 335 8.49 -10.80 5.16
N HIS A 336 8.80 -9.53 5.44
CA HIS A 336 9.77 -8.75 4.66
C HIS A 336 11.17 -9.37 4.61
N GLN A 337 11.54 -10.16 5.63
CA GLN A 337 12.81 -10.90 5.62
C GLN A 337 12.93 -11.81 4.38
N TRP A 338 11.80 -12.34 3.87
CA TRP A 338 11.74 -13.02 2.57
C TRP A 338 11.51 -12.04 1.42
N PHE A 339 10.52 -11.15 1.55
CA PHE A 339 10.04 -10.26 0.49
C PHE A 339 10.41 -8.79 0.78
N GLY A 340 11.58 -8.37 0.31
CA GLY A 340 12.16 -7.06 0.57
C GLY A 340 13.65 -7.16 0.89
N ASP A 341 13.98 -7.97 1.89
CA ASP A 341 15.39 -8.13 2.30
C ASP A 341 16.11 -9.12 1.37
N SER A 342 15.64 -10.38 1.36
CA SER A 342 16.25 -11.43 0.53
C SER A 342 15.96 -11.22 -0.96
N LEU A 343 14.69 -10.92 -1.28
CA LEU A 343 14.24 -10.54 -2.62
C LEU A 343 14.14 -9.01 -2.68
N ALA A 344 15.27 -8.38 -2.95
CA ALA A 344 15.38 -6.92 -3.00
C ALA A 344 14.82 -6.35 -4.31
N LEU A 345 14.47 -5.06 -4.32
CA LEU A 345 13.93 -4.43 -5.52
C LEU A 345 15.00 -4.18 -6.58
N SER A 346 14.61 -4.21 -7.85
CA SER A 346 15.46 -3.67 -8.94
C SER A 346 15.23 -2.18 -9.18
N ASP A 347 14.04 -1.67 -8.85
CA ASP A 347 13.61 -0.29 -9.04
C ASP A 347 12.54 0.06 -7.99
N TRP A 348 12.62 1.23 -7.39
CA TRP A 348 11.72 1.66 -6.31
C TRP A 348 10.25 1.72 -6.71
N LYS A 349 9.92 1.95 -8.00
CA LYS A 349 8.50 1.94 -8.44
C LYS A 349 7.80 0.60 -8.19
N ASP A 350 8.57 -0.47 -8.02
CA ASP A 350 8.07 -1.84 -7.83
C ASP A 350 7.99 -2.23 -6.35
N ILE A 351 8.04 -1.27 -5.41
CA ILE A 351 7.96 -1.46 -3.95
C ILE A 351 6.79 -2.34 -3.48
N TRP A 352 5.71 -2.43 -4.26
CA TRP A 352 4.61 -3.34 -3.99
C TRP A 352 5.06 -4.82 -3.90
N LEU A 353 6.16 -5.21 -4.56
CA LEU A 353 6.74 -6.56 -4.42
C LEU A 353 7.21 -6.88 -2.99
N ASN A 354 7.54 -5.84 -2.22
CA ASN A 354 7.83 -5.97 -0.79
C ASN A 354 6.52 -5.84 -0.02
N GLU A 355 5.87 -4.68 -0.15
CA GLU A 355 4.81 -4.25 0.75
C GLU A 355 3.51 -5.03 0.61
N SER A 356 3.13 -5.37 -0.62
CA SER A 356 1.93 -6.18 -0.85
C SER A 356 2.12 -7.61 -0.34
N PHE A 357 3.33 -8.16 -0.46
CA PHE A 357 3.64 -9.51 0.01
C PHE A 357 3.65 -9.59 1.52
N ALA A 358 4.30 -8.62 2.18
CA ALA A 358 4.28 -8.52 3.64
C ALA A 358 2.86 -8.26 4.17
N THR A 359 2.10 -7.37 3.52
CA THR A 359 0.70 -7.12 3.87
C THR A 359 -0.16 -8.37 3.69
N TYR A 360 0.05 -9.15 2.62
CA TYR A 360 -0.67 -10.40 2.43
C TYR A 360 -0.23 -11.51 3.40
N ALA A 361 0.98 -11.44 3.95
CA ALA A 361 1.41 -12.34 5.01
C ALA A 361 0.62 -12.12 6.31
N GLN A 362 0.14 -10.89 6.57
CA GLN A 362 -0.85 -10.63 7.62
C GLN A 362 -2.12 -11.46 7.39
N ALA A 363 -2.62 -11.51 6.15
CA ALA A 363 -3.79 -12.30 5.79
C ALA A 363 -3.57 -13.81 6.01
N LEU A 364 -2.36 -14.31 5.69
CA LEU A 364 -1.98 -15.71 5.94
C LEU A 364 -1.90 -16.02 7.44
N TRP A 365 -1.41 -15.06 8.24
CA TRP A 365 -1.41 -15.19 9.70
C TRP A 365 -2.82 -15.22 10.27
N VAL A 366 -3.68 -14.26 9.87
CA VAL A 366 -5.09 -14.19 10.25
C VAL A 366 -5.83 -15.47 9.86
N GLU A 367 -5.59 -16.00 8.65
CA GLU A 367 -6.17 -17.27 8.21
C GLU A 367 -5.73 -18.44 9.12
N TYR A 368 -4.44 -18.53 9.43
CA TYR A 368 -3.89 -19.60 10.26
C TYR A 368 -4.44 -19.54 11.70
N ASP A 369 -4.48 -18.35 12.30
CA ASP A 369 -4.74 -18.17 13.72
C ASP A 369 -6.22 -17.99 14.07
N ARG A 370 -6.98 -17.26 13.23
CA ARG A 370 -8.29 -16.71 13.62
C ARG A 370 -9.50 -17.44 13.03
N GLY A 371 -9.32 -18.68 12.55
CA GLY A 371 -10.44 -19.53 12.13
C GLY A 371 -10.52 -19.84 10.64
N GLY A 372 -9.40 -19.72 9.90
CA GLY A 372 -9.32 -20.16 8.51
C GLY A 372 -10.00 -19.19 7.54
N GLN A 373 -10.70 -19.76 6.56
CA GLN A 373 -11.26 -19.03 5.43
C GLN A 373 -12.22 -17.89 5.83
N GLU A 374 -12.97 -18.03 6.93
CA GLU A 374 -13.91 -16.99 7.38
C GLU A 374 -13.15 -15.74 7.84
N ALA A 375 -12.09 -15.91 8.63
CA ALA A 375 -11.23 -14.80 9.06
C ALA A 375 -10.50 -14.15 7.88
N LEU A 376 -10.00 -14.96 6.93
CA LEU A 376 -9.42 -14.46 5.69
C LEU A 376 -10.42 -13.60 4.90
N ASN A 377 -11.66 -14.07 4.74
CA ASN A 377 -12.69 -13.32 4.02
C ASN A 377 -13.01 -12.00 4.72
N SER A 378 -13.06 -11.98 6.06
CA SER A 378 -13.25 -10.76 6.84
C SER A 378 -12.11 -9.78 6.60
N TRP A 379 -10.86 -10.22 6.73
CA TRP A 379 -9.68 -9.39 6.51
C TRP A 379 -9.67 -8.81 5.09
N VAL A 380 -9.92 -9.62 4.07
CA VAL A 380 -9.95 -9.15 2.67
C VAL A 380 -11.09 -8.14 2.45
N THR A 381 -12.24 -8.34 3.08
CA THR A 381 -13.37 -7.41 3.02
C THR A 381 -13.01 -6.07 3.67
N ASP A 382 -12.30 -6.10 4.79
CA ASP A 382 -11.85 -4.89 5.49
C ASP A 382 -10.82 -4.11 4.66
N GLN A 383 -9.83 -4.79 4.07
CA GLN A 383 -8.86 -4.16 3.17
C GLN A 383 -9.53 -3.57 1.92
N TYR A 384 -10.46 -4.30 1.31
CA TYR A 384 -11.21 -3.81 0.16
C TYR A 384 -12.00 -2.54 0.52
N ASN A 385 -12.69 -2.56 1.67
CA ASN A 385 -13.45 -1.42 2.15
C ASN A 385 -12.55 -0.22 2.49
N TYR A 386 -11.34 -0.47 3.00
CA TYR A 386 -10.35 0.55 3.31
C TYR A 386 -9.90 1.28 2.04
N ILE A 387 -9.52 0.54 1.00
CA ILE A 387 -9.14 1.08 -0.31
C ILE A 387 -10.30 1.75 -1.00
N ALA A 388 -11.47 1.09 -1.04
CA ALA A 388 -12.66 1.66 -1.63
C ALA A 388 -12.91 3.05 -1.04
N ARG A 389 -12.93 3.21 0.30
CA ARG A 389 -13.16 4.51 0.97
C ARG A 389 -12.19 5.62 0.57
N ARG A 390 -10.97 5.28 0.16
CA ARG A 390 -9.88 6.22 -0.18
C ARG A 390 -9.54 6.26 -1.66
N PHE A 391 -10.34 5.62 -2.51
CA PHE A 391 -9.96 5.38 -3.91
C PHE A 391 -9.59 6.64 -4.70
N ASP A 392 -10.18 7.80 -4.37
CA ASP A 392 -9.85 9.09 -5.01
C ASP A 392 -8.45 9.62 -4.66
N THR A 393 -7.76 9.04 -3.67
CA THR A 393 -6.45 9.48 -3.15
C THR A 393 -5.41 8.37 -3.13
N VAL A 394 -5.70 7.21 -3.73
CA VAL A 394 -4.81 6.04 -3.76
C VAL A 394 -4.36 5.76 -5.19
N TYR A 395 -3.11 5.31 -5.36
CA TYR A 395 -2.51 5.02 -6.66
C TYR A 395 -2.47 3.50 -6.91
N PRO A 396 -2.44 3.04 -8.17
CA PRO A 396 -2.20 1.63 -8.47
C PRO A 396 -0.86 1.15 -7.90
N PRO A 397 -0.78 -0.08 -7.37
CA PRO A 397 0.43 -0.57 -6.68
C PRO A 397 1.71 -0.53 -7.53
N GLY A 398 1.60 -0.78 -8.84
CA GLY A 398 2.72 -0.79 -9.78
C GLY A 398 3.05 0.57 -10.42
N ALA A 399 2.42 1.65 -9.96
CA ALA A 399 2.70 3.00 -10.40
C ALA A 399 2.61 4.03 -9.25
N PRO A 400 3.30 3.83 -8.11
CA PRO A 400 3.31 4.80 -7.03
C PRO A 400 4.09 6.05 -7.45
N PRO A 401 3.69 7.26 -7.02
CA PRO A 401 4.48 8.47 -7.24
C PRO A 401 5.68 8.50 -6.28
N ALA A 402 6.80 9.09 -6.72
CA ALA A 402 8.05 9.16 -5.95
C ALA A 402 7.92 9.85 -4.58
N ASN A 403 6.98 10.77 -4.39
CA ASN A 403 6.75 11.48 -3.13
C ASN A 403 5.57 10.91 -2.32
N ASN A 404 5.05 9.75 -2.70
CA ASN A 404 4.07 9.00 -1.92
C ASN A 404 4.26 7.51 -2.24
N LEU A 405 5.50 7.04 -2.02
CA LEU A 405 5.95 5.70 -2.37
C LEU A 405 5.17 4.65 -1.54
N PHE A 406 5.09 4.90 -0.23
CA PHE A 406 4.43 4.05 0.77
C PHE A 406 2.95 4.44 0.96
N ASN A 407 2.17 4.39 -0.12
CA ASN A 407 0.74 4.68 -0.08
C ASN A 407 -0.10 3.40 0.00
N ALA A 408 -1.35 3.50 0.42
CA ALA A 408 -2.25 2.35 0.54
C ALA A 408 -2.41 1.48 -0.73
N GLY A 409 -2.05 2.01 -1.90
CA GLY A 409 -1.95 1.25 -3.13
C GLY A 409 -0.93 0.12 -3.04
N VAL A 410 0.27 0.40 -2.53
CA VAL A 410 1.37 -0.57 -2.50
C VAL A 410 1.22 -1.62 -1.39
N TYR A 411 0.43 -1.31 -0.35
CA TYR A 411 0.11 -2.22 0.75
C TYR A 411 -1.19 -2.98 0.49
N GLU A 412 -2.33 -2.37 0.81
CA GLU A 412 -3.60 -3.08 0.90
C GLU A 412 -4.17 -3.39 -0.49
N TRP A 413 -4.09 -2.48 -1.46
CA TRP A 413 -4.57 -2.78 -2.82
C TRP A 413 -3.72 -3.87 -3.48
N GLY A 414 -2.39 -3.80 -3.37
CA GLY A 414 -1.55 -4.86 -3.92
C GLY A 414 -1.74 -6.20 -3.21
N ALA A 415 -1.99 -6.24 -1.90
CA ALA A 415 -2.38 -7.46 -1.19
C ALA A 415 -3.73 -8.03 -1.67
N LEU A 416 -4.71 -7.18 -2.01
CA LEU A 416 -5.95 -7.62 -2.69
C LEU A 416 -5.64 -8.22 -4.07
N GLY A 417 -4.66 -7.68 -4.78
CA GLY A 417 -4.15 -8.25 -6.04
C GLY A 417 -3.57 -9.66 -5.85
N LEU A 418 -2.78 -9.89 -4.81
CA LEU A 418 -2.29 -11.22 -4.44
C LEU A 418 -3.43 -12.15 -4.02
N HIS A 419 -4.45 -11.65 -3.32
CA HIS A 419 -5.65 -12.44 -3.03
C HIS A 419 -6.39 -12.85 -4.31
N ALA A 420 -6.56 -11.92 -5.25
CA ALA A 420 -7.19 -12.21 -6.53
C ALA A 420 -6.40 -13.25 -7.33
N LEU A 421 -5.06 -13.19 -7.30
CA LEU A 421 -4.21 -14.24 -7.85
C LEU A 421 -4.48 -15.58 -7.18
N ARG A 422 -4.54 -15.63 -5.84
CA ARG A 422 -4.86 -16.86 -5.10
C ARG A 422 -6.20 -17.47 -5.50
N LEU A 423 -7.21 -16.64 -5.76
CA LEU A 423 -8.53 -17.09 -6.22
C LEU A 423 -8.48 -17.63 -7.65
N GLU A 424 -7.75 -16.96 -8.55
CA GLU A 424 -7.62 -17.35 -9.96
C GLU A 424 -6.91 -18.70 -10.10
N ILE A 425 -5.70 -18.84 -9.55
CA ILE A 425 -4.88 -20.05 -9.75
C ILE A 425 -5.13 -21.15 -8.71
N GLY A 426 -5.95 -20.86 -7.70
CA GLY A 426 -6.23 -21.73 -6.57
C GLY A 426 -5.14 -21.71 -5.49
N THR A 427 -5.54 -22.02 -4.25
CA THR A 427 -4.67 -21.91 -3.06
C THR A 427 -3.39 -22.76 -3.16
N GLU A 428 -3.48 -24.00 -3.67
CA GLU A 428 -2.30 -24.87 -3.79
C GLU A 428 -1.23 -24.26 -4.73
N ASN A 429 -1.64 -23.82 -5.93
CA ASN A 429 -0.72 -23.19 -6.87
C ASN A 429 -0.22 -21.84 -6.35
N PHE A 430 -1.04 -21.10 -5.62
CA PHE A 430 -0.63 -19.82 -5.05
C PHE A 430 0.46 -19.99 -3.98
N LEU A 431 0.25 -20.89 -3.01
CA LEU A 431 1.27 -21.16 -1.99
C LEU A 431 2.53 -21.76 -2.63
N ALA A 432 2.39 -22.60 -3.66
CA ALA A 432 3.53 -23.07 -4.45
C ALA A 432 4.24 -21.95 -5.20
N THR A 433 3.50 -20.95 -5.71
CA THR A 433 4.03 -19.77 -6.40
C THR A 433 4.89 -18.96 -5.44
N LEU A 434 4.39 -18.65 -4.24
CA LEU A 434 5.17 -17.92 -3.23
C LEU A 434 6.49 -18.64 -2.90
N ARG A 435 6.42 -19.96 -2.70
CA ARG A 435 7.62 -20.77 -2.45
C ARG A 435 8.60 -20.77 -3.62
N ASN A 436 8.09 -20.99 -4.82
CA ASN A 436 8.90 -21.06 -6.03
C ASN A 436 9.53 -19.70 -6.35
N TYR A 437 8.86 -18.61 -6.01
CA TYR A 437 9.36 -17.25 -6.18
C TYR A 437 10.56 -17.03 -5.27
N PHE A 438 10.40 -17.26 -3.96
CA PHE A 438 11.51 -17.19 -3.02
C PHE A 438 12.66 -18.12 -3.42
N THR A 439 12.40 -19.40 -3.68
CA THR A 439 13.43 -20.40 -4.01
C THR A 439 14.25 -20.03 -5.26
N GLN A 440 13.66 -19.32 -6.23
CA GLN A 440 14.35 -18.92 -7.45
C GLN A 440 15.16 -17.62 -7.30
N PHE A 441 14.74 -16.74 -6.40
CA PHE A 441 15.23 -15.37 -6.29
C PHE A 441 15.81 -15.01 -4.91
N GLU A 442 15.93 -15.97 -3.98
CA GLU A 442 16.63 -15.79 -2.71
C GLU A 442 18.00 -15.14 -2.94
N GLY A 443 18.24 -14.02 -2.25
CA GLY A 443 19.45 -13.23 -2.38
C GLY A 443 19.62 -12.58 -3.76
N LYS A 444 18.54 -12.19 -4.45
CA LYS A 444 18.59 -11.47 -5.75
C LYS A 444 17.68 -10.24 -5.77
N ASN A 445 17.95 -9.34 -6.72
CA ASN A 445 17.02 -8.29 -7.07
C ASN A 445 15.93 -8.84 -7.99
N VAL A 446 14.68 -8.39 -7.80
CA VAL A 446 13.50 -8.90 -8.50
C VAL A 446 12.74 -7.80 -9.23
N THR A 447 11.93 -8.22 -10.21
CA THR A 447 11.02 -7.37 -10.97
C THR A 447 9.60 -7.96 -11.00
N PRO A 448 8.56 -7.18 -11.36
CA PRO A 448 7.21 -7.71 -11.52
C PRO A 448 7.11 -8.85 -12.55
N ALA A 449 7.94 -8.80 -13.61
CA ALA A 449 7.98 -9.82 -14.65
C ALA A 449 8.50 -11.17 -14.12
N ASP A 450 9.41 -11.15 -13.14
CA ASP A 450 9.91 -12.35 -12.49
C ASP A 450 8.78 -13.07 -11.73
N PHE A 451 8.04 -12.33 -10.89
CA PHE A 451 6.92 -12.90 -10.14
C PHE A 451 5.81 -13.41 -11.06
N LEU A 452 5.43 -12.63 -12.08
CA LEU A 452 4.46 -13.05 -13.10
C LEU A 452 4.89 -14.36 -13.76
N THR A 453 6.16 -14.46 -14.20
CA THR A 453 6.69 -15.68 -14.84
C THR A 453 6.61 -16.89 -13.90
N VAL A 454 6.92 -16.73 -12.61
CA VAL A 454 6.80 -17.81 -11.64
C VAL A 454 5.34 -18.23 -11.42
N ALA A 455 4.42 -17.26 -11.33
CA ALA A 455 2.99 -17.52 -11.15
C ALA A 455 2.41 -18.27 -12.37
N GLU A 456 2.71 -17.84 -13.59
CA GLU A 456 2.27 -18.51 -14.83
C GLU A 456 2.87 -19.90 -14.97
N THR A 457 4.16 -20.05 -14.65
CA THR A 457 4.84 -21.36 -14.73
C THR A 457 4.27 -22.34 -13.71
N THR A 458 3.97 -21.88 -12.50
CA THR A 458 3.45 -22.73 -11.41
C THR A 458 2.00 -23.13 -11.66
N SER A 459 1.16 -22.19 -12.13
CA SER A 459 -0.27 -22.41 -12.38
C SER A 459 -0.58 -23.03 -13.75
N ASN A 460 0.32 -22.87 -14.73
CA ASN A 460 0.07 -23.12 -16.15
C ASN A 460 -1.11 -22.28 -16.69
N GLU A 461 -1.25 -21.05 -16.22
CA GLU A 461 -2.23 -20.06 -16.67
C GLU A 461 -1.55 -18.80 -17.21
N GLN A 462 -2.30 -17.97 -17.96
CA GLN A 462 -1.84 -16.68 -18.48
C GLN A 462 -2.45 -15.56 -17.63
N LEU A 463 -1.60 -14.76 -16.99
CA LEU A 463 -1.99 -13.90 -15.88
C LEU A 463 -1.81 -12.40 -16.19
N ASP A 464 -1.38 -12.03 -17.41
CA ASP A 464 -1.17 -10.63 -17.81
C ASP A 464 -2.39 -9.74 -17.50
N ASN A 465 -3.59 -10.21 -17.85
CA ASN A 465 -4.83 -9.44 -17.64
C ASN A 465 -5.16 -9.28 -16.15
N LEU A 466 -4.84 -10.29 -15.33
CA LEU A 466 -5.04 -10.20 -13.88
C LEU A 466 -4.08 -9.17 -13.29
N PHE A 467 -2.81 -9.21 -13.70
CA PHE A 467 -1.80 -8.28 -13.21
C PHE A 467 -2.08 -6.84 -13.64
N GLU A 468 -2.41 -6.63 -14.91
CA GLU A 468 -2.80 -5.31 -15.43
C GLU A 468 -3.98 -4.75 -14.63
N ARG A 469 -5.00 -5.56 -14.39
CA ARG A 469 -6.21 -5.15 -13.67
C ARG A 469 -5.95 -4.77 -12.21
N TRP A 470 -5.07 -5.48 -11.51
CA TRP A 470 -4.87 -5.31 -10.07
C TRP A 470 -3.71 -4.40 -9.69
N PHE A 471 -2.65 -4.37 -10.48
CA PHE A 471 -1.43 -3.63 -10.12
C PHE A 471 -1.25 -2.34 -10.93
N TYR A 472 -1.86 -2.22 -12.12
CA TYR A 472 -1.59 -1.09 -13.02
C TYR A 472 -2.83 -0.28 -13.42
N SER A 473 -4.03 -0.86 -13.36
CA SER A 473 -5.27 -0.18 -13.73
C SER A 473 -5.65 0.94 -12.73
N PRO A 474 -6.13 2.11 -13.21
CA PRO A 474 -6.64 3.18 -12.34
C PRO A 474 -8.06 2.94 -11.82
N THR A 475 -8.56 1.70 -11.88
CA THR A 475 -9.90 1.32 -11.40
C THR A 475 -9.79 0.18 -10.39
N LEU A 476 -10.44 0.32 -9.23
CA LEU A 476 -10.54 -0.77 -8.27
C LEU A 476 -11.37 -1.92 -8.87
N ALA A 477 -10.72 -3.06 -9.07
CA ALA A 477 -11.39 -4.26 -9.54
C ALA A 477 -12.24 -4.88 -8.42
N SER A 478 -13.37 -5.48 -8.77
CA SER A 478 -14.14 -6.27 -7.81
C SER A 478 -13.53 -7.65 -7.60
N ILE A 479 -13.87 -8.29 -6.47
CA ILE A 479 -13.60 -9.70 -6.20
C ILE A 479 -14.95 -10.43 -6.16
N PRO A 480 -15.44 -10.96 -7.30
CA PRO A 480 -16.77 -11.58 -7.39
C PRO A 480 -16.98 -12.73 -6.39
N GLU A 481 -15.94 -13.49 -6.10
CA GLU A 481 -15.95 -14.67 -5.22
C GLU A 481 -16.25 -14.29 -3.76
N LEU A 482 -15.94 -13.05 -3.36
CA LEU A 482 -16.23 -12.51 -2.04
C LEU A 482 -17.63 -11.88 -1.94
N ASN A 483 -18.35 -11.80 -3.07
CA ASN A 483 -19.68 -11.23 -3.13
C ASN A 483 -19.75 -9.83 -2.48
N LEU A 484 -18.71 -9.01 -2.64
CA LEU A 484 -18.52 -7.70 -1.97
C LEU A 484 -19.66 -6.68 -2.19
N PHE A 485 -20.54 -6.97 -3.15
CA PHE A 485 -21.72 -6.17 -3.46
C PHE A 485 -23.02 -6.80 -2.95
N ALA A 486 -22.95 -7.85 -2.14
CA ALA A 486 -24.10 -8.31 -1.37
C ALA A 486 -23.72 -8.39 0.11
N GLY A 487 -24.60 -7.87 0.96
CA GLY A 487 -24.51 -7.99 2.40
C GLY A 487 -24.83 -9.41 2.86
N THR A 488 -25.03 -9.51 4.15
CA THR A 488 -25.29 -10.70 4.93
C THR A 488 -26.68 -10.61 5.54
N SER A 489 -26.99 -11.42 6.55
CA SER A 489 -28.22 -11.24 7.33
C SER A 489 -28.08 -10.22 8.48
N GLY A 490 -26.93 -9.56 8.58
CA GLY A 490 -26.61 -8.56 9.61
C GLY A 490 -26.58 -7.14 9.06
N SER A 491 -26.28 -6.15 9.91
CA SER A 491 -26.10 -4.76 9.46
C SER A 491 -24.78 -4.59 8.72
N ASP A 492 -24.84 -4.30 7.43
CA ASP A 492 -23.70 -4.22 6.54
C ASP A 492 -23.42 -2.80 6.03
N ARG A 493 -22.19 -2.62 5.53
CA ARG A 493 -21.79 -1.39 4.84
C ARG A 493 -21.23 -1.73 3.47
N LEU A 494 -22.02 -1.48 2.42
CA LEU A 494 -21.66 -1.77 1.04
C LEU A 494 -21.22 -0.51 0.30
N VAL A 495 -20.12 -0.59 -0.44
CA VAL A 495 -19.55 0.56 -1.18
C VAL A 495 -19.22 0.13 -2.61
N GLY A 496 -19.90 0.75 -3.58
CA GLY A 496 -19.69 0.58 -5.02
C GLY A 496 -18.40 1.25 -5.51
N SER A 497 -18.13 1.13 -6.80
CA SER A 497 -16.93 1.65 -7.43
C SER A 497 -17.27 2.80 -8.39
N SER A 498 -16.55 2.92 -9.50
CA SER A 498 -16.87 3.82 -10.59
C SER A 498 -17.56 3.15 -11.78
N ALA A 499 -17.70 1.82 -11.75
CA ALA A 499 -18.41 1.05 -12.75
C ALA A 499 -19.91 0.97 -12.43
N ASN A 500 -20.68 0.30 -13.28
CA ASN A 500 -22.10 0.07 -13.04
C ASN A 500 -22.24 -1.21 -12.20
N GLU A 501 -22.74 -1.11 -10.97
CA GLU A 501 -22.83 -2.25 -10.07
C GLU A 501 -24.25 -2.57 -9.60
N THR A 502 -24.40 -3.77 -9.02
CA THR A 502 -25.60 -4.18 -8.29
C THR A 502 -25.22 -4.44 -6.84
N LEU A 503 -25.75 -3.65 -5.89
CA LEU A 503 -25.48 -3.79 -4.46
C LEU A 503 -26.74 -4.25 -3.73
N THR A 504 -26.66 -5.28 -2.87
CA THR A 504 -27.82 -5.90 -2.19
C THR A 504 -27.58 -6.09 -0.70
N GLY A 505 -28.26 -5.36 0.19
CA GLY A 505 -28.12 -5.43 1.65
C GLY A 505 -28.55 -6.75 2.29
N LEU A 506 -29.65 -7.33 1.79
CA LEU A 506 -30.33 -8.56 2.25
C LEU A 506 -31.17 -8.38 3.53
N SER A 507 -30.63 -8.60 4.72
CA SER A 507 -31.37 -8.42 5.96
C SER A 507 -30.49 -7.71 6.96
N GLY A 508 -31.04 -6.82 7.78
CA GLY A 508 -30.24 -5.98 8.67
C GLY A 508 -30.42 -4.52 8.32
N ASN A 509 -29.88 -3.62 9.15
CA ASN A 509 -29.95 -2.18 8.86
C ASN A 509 -28.65 -1.77 8.17
N ASP A 510 -28.69 -1.59 6.86
CA ASP A 510 -27.52 -1.50 6.01
C ASP A 510 -27.18 -0.05 5.62
N LYS A 511 -25.92 0.17 5.22
CA LYS A 511 -25.46 1.42 4.64
C LYS A 511 -24.86 1.17 3.26
N ILE A 512 -25.57 1.56 2.21
CA ILE A 512 -25.21 1.28 0.82
C ILE A 512 -24.80 2.57 0.09
N TYR A 513 -23.66 2.55 -0.59
CA TYR A 513 -23.14 3.70 -1.36
C TYR A 513 -22.84 3.29 -2.80
N GLY A 514 -23.65 3.69 -3.78
CA GLY A 514 -23.41 3.37 -5.20
C GLY A 514 -22.27 4.17 -5.85
N ARG A 515 -21.97 5.37 -5.34
CA ARG A 515 -20.88 6.26 -5.82
C ARG A 515 -21.03 6.74 -7.26
N ASN A 516 -20.25 6.21 -8.19
CA ASN A 516 -20.22 6.58 -9.61
C ASN A 516 -20.88 5.44 -10.38
N GLY A 517 -21.08 5.60 -11.69
CA GLY A 517 -21.74 4.59 -12.52
C GLY A 517 -23.26 4.60 -12.42
N ASN A 518 -23.92 3.77 -13.22
CA ASN A 518 -25.37 3.58 -13.19
C ASN A 518 -25.69 2.33 -12.37
N ASN A 519 -26.06 2.49 -11.11
CA ASN A 519 -26.12 1.37 -10.16
C ASN A 519 -27.54 0.84 -9.94
N SER A 520 -27.63 -0.41 -9.47
CA SER A 520 -28.85 -1.02 -8.93
C SER A 520 -28.63 -1.33 -7.44
N LEU A 521 -29.27 -0.59 -6.54
CA LEU A 521 -29.09 -0.71 -5.11
C LEU A 521 -30.36 -1.27 -4.45
N PHE A 522 -30.21 -2.28 -3.60
CA PHE A 522 -31.31 -2.95 -2.92
C PHE A 522 -31.00 -3.01 -1.42
N GLY A 523 -31.78 -2.36 -0.57
CA GLY A 523 -31.69 -2.54 0.89
C GLY A 523 -32.19 -3.91 1.31
N ASN A 524 -33.43 -4.23 0.91
CA ASN A 524 -34.20 -5.41 1.31
C ASN A 524 -34.73 -5.27 2.75
N ALA A 525 -34.51 -6.23 3.65
CA ALA A 525 -35.19 -6.21 4.94
C ALA A 525 -34.39 -5.47 6.01
N GLY A 526 -34.98 -4.45 6.64
CA GLY A 526 -34.38 -3.65 7.70
C GLY A 526 -34.53 -2.17 7.42
N ASN A 527 -33.98 -1.33 8.30
CA ASN A 527 -34.02 0.13 8.14
C ASN A 527 -32.70 0.61 7.53
N ASP A 528 -32.67 0.75 6.23
CA ASP A 528 -31.46 0.95 5.44
C ASP A 528 -31.16 2.43 5.18
N GLN A 529 -29.90 2.74 4.90
CA GLN A 529 -29.45 4.04 4.42
C GLN A 529 -28.76 3.87 3.07
N ILE A 530 -29.40 4.34 2.00
CA ILE A 530 -28.95 4.10 0.63
C ILE A 530 -28.62 5.42 -0.06
N TYR A 531 -27.40 5.52 -0.58
CA TYR A 531 -26.91 6.67 -1.34
C TYR A 531 -26.64 6.25 -2.78
N GLY A 532 -27.51 6.65 -3.72
CA GLY A 532 -27.38 6.38 -5.16
C GLY A 532 -26.00 6.77 -5.69
N GLY A 533 -25.69 8.06 -5.58
CA GLY A 533 -24.38 8.57 -6.00
C GLY A 533 -24.52 9.61 -7.09
N VAL A 534 -23.76 9.47 -8.17
CA VAL A 534 -23.86 10.30 -9.36
C VAL A 534 -24.11 9.42 -10.57
N ARG A 535 -24.83 9.97 -11.56
CA ARG A 535 -25.38 9.29 -12.75
C ARG A 535 -26.70 8.59 -12.42
N VAL A 536 -27.17 7.71 -13.30
CA VAL A 536 -28.54 7.19 -13.28
C VAL A 536 -28.57 5.94 -12.43
N ASP A 537 -29.07 6.06 -11.20
CA ASP A 537 -29.20 4.95 -10.27
C ASP A 537 -30.64 4.45 -10.17
N THR A 538 -30.79 3.15 -9.90
CA THR A 538 -32.04 2.51 -9.51
C THR A 538 -31.90 2.04 -8.07
N VAL A 539 -32.76 2.50 -7.17
CA VAL A 539 -32.69 2.24 -5.73
C VAL A 539 -34.00 1.69 -5.22
N TYR A 540 -33.93 0.58 -4.47
CA TYR A 540 -35.03 -0.03 -3.74
C TYR A 540 -34.68 -0.08 -2.25
N GLY A 541 -35.50 0.52 -1.39
CA GLY A 541 -35.41 0.44 0.07
C GLY A 541 -35.65 -0.99 0.51
N GLY A 542 -36.90 -1.42 0.51
CA GLY A 542 -37.28 -2.80 0.76
C GLY A 542 -38.34 -2.90 1.86
N ASP A 543 -38.18 -3.79 2.82
CA ASP A 543 -39.06 -3.88 3.99
C ASP A 543 -38.40 -3.14 5.16
N GLY A 544 -39.00 -2.09 5.70
CA GLY A 544 -38.49 -1.32 6.83
C GLY A 544 -38.55 0.18 6.55
N ASN A 545 -38.08 0.99 7.49
CA ASN A 545 -38.12 2.44 7.38
C ASN A 545 -36.78 2.95 6.85
N ASP A 546 -36.71 3.17 5.54
CA ASP A 546 -35.47 3.40 4.82
C ASP A 546 -35.16 4.89 4.62
N GLN A 547 -33.88 5.20 4.41
CA GLN A 547 -33.41 6.53 4.03
C GLN A 547 -32.71 6.47 2.68
N ILE A 548 -33.34 7.03 1.66
CA ILE A 548 -32.87 6.98 0.28
C ILE A 548 -32.41 8.36 -0.18
N TYR A 549 -31.20 8.43 -0.75
CA TYR A 549 -30.60 9.65 -1.29
C TYR A 549 -30.15 9.46 -2.74
N GLY A 550 -30.95 9.89 -3.72
CA GLY A 550 -30.63 9.78 -5.15
C GLY A 550 -29.52 10.72 -5.64
N LYS A 551 -29.30 11.85 -4.94
CA LYS A 551 -28.22 12.83 -5.23
C LYS A 551 -28.28 13.44 -6.64
N SER A 552 -27.53 12.95 -7.63
CA SER A 552 -27.37 13.59 -8.95
C SER A 552 -27.57 12.60 -10.08
N GLY A 553 -28.55 12.82 -10.95
CA GLY A 553 -28.83 11.98 -12.11
C GLY A 553 -30.33 11.82 -12.29
N LEU A 554 -30.76 11.12 -13.34
CA LEU A 554 -32.18 10.80 -13.54
C LEU A 554 -32.47 9.47 -12.86
N ASN A 555 -32.73 9.49 -11.56
CA ASN A 555 -32.79 8.26 -10.75
C ASN A 555 -34.19 7.64 -10.75
N VAL A 556 -34.25 6.35 -10.44
CA VAL A 556 -35.47 5.64 -10.05
C VAL A 556 -35.32 5.24 -8.59
N LEU A 557 -36.16 5.79 -7.71
CA LEU A 557 -36.10 5.58 -6.26
C LEU A 557 -37.41 4.97 -5.78
N ASN A 558 -37.35 3.87 -5.04
CA ASN A 558 -38.52 3.20 -4.49
C ASN A 558 -38.30 2.88 -3.01
N GLY A 559 -39.13 3.41 -2.11
CA GLY A 559 -39.07 3.11 -0.67
C GLY A 559 -39.51 1.68 -0.37
N ASN A 560 -40.51 1.19 -1.11
CA ASN A 560 -41.16 -0.10 -0.91
C ASN A 560 -42.05 -0.13 0.34
N ALA A 561 -41.74 -0.86 1.41
CA ALA A 561 -42.66 -1.09 2.51
C ALA A 561 -42.11 -0.55 3.82
N GLY A 562 -42.74 0.47 4.38
CA GLY A 562 -42.39 1.09 5.66
C GLY A 562 -42.62 2.59 5.63
N ASP A 563 -42.25 3.29 6.69
CA ASP A 563 -42.32 4.75 6.71
C ASP A 563 -40.97 5.31 6.22
N ASP A 564 -40.86 5.61 4.92
CA ASP A 564 -39.58 5.91 4.26
C ASP A 564 -39.25 7.40 4.20
N LEU A 565 -37.96 7.72 4.10
CA LEU A 565 -37.44 9.07 3.86
C LEU A 565 -36.65 9.12 2.55
N ILE A 566 -37.22 9.75 1.52
CA ILE A 566 -36.63 9.76 0.18
C ILE A 566 -36.22 11.17 -0.24
N TYR A 567 -34.98 11.33 -0.69
CA TYR A 567 -34.47 12.56 -1.31
C TYR A 567 -34.10 12.31 -2.78
N GLY A 568 -34.89 12.85 -3.70
CA GLY A 568 -34.70 12.75 -5.16
C GLY A 568 -33.31 13.21 -5.60
N GLY A 569 -33.10 14.53 -5.62
CA GLY A 569 -31.82 15.04 -6.07
C GLY A 569 -31.92 16.35 -6.82
N TYR A 570 -30.97 16.61 -7.74
CA TYR A 570 -30.96 17.84 -8.53
C TYR A 570 -31.64 17.73 -9.89
N GLN A 571 -31.76 16.51 -10.43
CA GLN A 571 -32.27 16.21 -11.77
C GLN A 571 -33.63 15.51 -11.68
N ALA A 572 -34.28 15.28 -12.83
CA ALA A 572 -35.66 14.77 -12.85
C ALA A 572 -35.68 13.29 -12.49
N ASP A 573 -36.17 12.98 -11.29
CA ASP A 573 -36.21 11.63 -10.75
C ASP A 573 -37.62 11.00 -10.89
N GLU A 574 -37.67 9.67 -10.92
CA GLU A 574 -38.88 8.88 -10.68
C GLU A 574 -38.84 8.37 -9.24
N ILE A 575 -39.84 8.72 -8.42
CA ILE A 575 -39.87 8.42 -7.00
C ILE A 575 -41.16 7.68 -6.66
N LEU A 576 -41.04 6.52 -6.03
CA LEU A 576 -42.12 5.74 -5.44
C LEU A 576 -41.91 5.67 -3.92
N GLY A 577 -42.88 6.11 -3.12
CA GLY A 577 -42.84 5.91 -1.67
C GLY A 577 -43.10 4.44 -1.36
N GLY A 578 -44.35 4.02 -1.54
CA GLY A 578 -44.71 2.60 -1.53
C GLY A 578 -45.87 2.35 -0.58
N THR A 579 -45.68 1.57 0.48
CA THR A 579 -46.69 1.39 1.53
C THR A 579 -46.15 1.91 2.85
N GLY A 580 -46.92 2.72 3.57
CA GLY A 580 -46.51 3.32 4.83
C GLY A 580 -46.57 4.84 4.75
N ASN A 581 -46.16 5.55 5.78
CA ASN A 581 -46.28 7.00 5.83
C ASN A 581 -44.95 7.64 5.41
N ASP A 582 -44.84 7.96 4.12
CA ASP A 582 -43.57 8.33 3.53
C ASP A 582 -43.30 9.83 3.58
N THR A 583 -42.03 10.20 3.71
CA THR A 583 -41.55 11.58 3.58
C THR A 583 -40.68 11.71 2.34
N ILE A 584 -41.18 12.42 1.33
CA ILE A 584 -40.52 12.53 0.02
C ILE A 584 -40.07 13.97 -0.24
N HIS A 585 -38.80 14.15 -0.57
CA HIS A 585 -38.19 15.43 -0.95
C HIS A 585 -37.66 15.37 -2.39
N GLY A 586 -38.46 15.83 -3.36
CA GLY A 586 -38.05 15.82 -4.78
C GLY A 586 -36.85 16.74 -5.08
N LYS A 587 -36.72 17.86 -4.36
CA LYS A 587 -35.66 18.88 -4.54
C LYS A 587 -35.62 19.52 -5.96
N GLY A 588 -34.86 18.98 -6.89
CA GLY A 588 -34.52 19.61 -8.18
C GLY A 588 -35.41 19.14 -9.34
N GLY A 589 -34.89 19.13 -10.56
CA GLY A 589 -35.31 18.15 -11.57
C GLY A 589 -36.62 18.32 -12.33
N GLY A 590 -37.73 18.42 -11.62
CA GLY A 590 -39.06 18.20 -12.19
C GLY A 590 -39.45 16.73 -12.16
N ASP A 591 -39.59 16.23 -10.93
CA ASP A 591 -39.70 14.82 -10.62
C ASP A 591 -41.08 14.25 -10.95
N THR A 592 -41.15 12.93 -11.15
CA THR A 592 -42.40 12.16 -11.16
C THR A 592 -42.50 11.40 -9.85
N ILE A 593 -43.44 11.79 -8.99
CA ILE A 593 -43.56 11.23 -7.63
C ILE A 593 -44.87 10.45 -7.52
N ASN A 594 -44.82 9.21 -7.05
CA ASN A 594 -45.94 8.43 -6.57
C ASN A 594 -45.72 8.12 -5.09
N SER A 595 -46.48 8.72 -4.18
CA SER A 595 -46.23 8.50 -2.75
C SER A 595 -46.70 7.13 -2.27
N GLY A 596 -47.75 6.57 -2.88
CA GLY A 596 -48.23 5.22 -2.58
C GLY A 596 -49.35 5.21 -1.54
N ASP A 597 -49.47 4.12 -0.78
CA ASP A 597 -50.48 3.91 0.25
C ASP A 597 -49.98 4.46 1.60
N GLY A 598 -50.79 5.19 2.34
CA GLY A 598 -50.46 5.72 3.67
C GLY A 598 -50.74 7.21 3.81
N VAL A 599 -50.16 7.84 4.84
CA VAL A 599 -50.31 9.28 5.09
C VAL A 599 -48.99 9.97 4.80
N ASP A 600 -48.85 10.51 3.59
CA ASP A 600 -47.54 10.93 3.09
C ASP A 600 -47.28 12.43 3.25
N VAL A 601 -46.00 12.78 3.29
CA VAL A 601 -45.52 14.17 3.32
C VAL A 601 -44.55 14.43 2.17
N ILE A 602 -44.98 15.24 1.21
CA ILE A 602 -44.20 15.51 -0.01
C ILE A 602 -43.71 16.97 -0.02
N TRP A 603 -42.40 17.15 -0.08
CA TRP A 603 -41.70 18.42 -0.21
C TRP A 603 -41.18 18.60 -1.64
N LEU A 604 -41.94 19.35 -2.43
CA LEU A 604 -41.52 19.74 -3.77
C LEU A 604 -40.50 20.88 -3.69
N GLY A 605 -39.40 20.77 -4.44
CA GLY A 605 -38.41 21.82 -4.50
C GLY A 605 -38.64 22.83 -5.63
N GLN A 606 -37.60 23.21 -6.37
CA GLN A 606 -37.60 24.45 -7.17
C GLN A 606 -38.14 24.32 -8.60
N SER A 607 -38.35 23.10 -9.08
CA SER A 607 -38.74 22.78 -10.46
C SER A 607 -40.17 22.25 -10.58
N ARG A 608 -40.72 22.21 -11.80
CA ARG A 608 -42.08 21.67 -12.08
C ARG A 608 -42.09 20.15 -11.95
N ALA A 609 -42.63 19.62 -10.86
CA ALA A 609 -42.85 18.19 -10.67
C ALA A 609 -44.26 17.75 -11.12
N THR A 610 -44.40 16.46 -11.44
CA THR A 610 -45.68 15.76 -11.58
C THR A 610 -45.83 14.82 -10.39
N VAL A 611 -46.88 15.02 -9.59
CA VAL A 611 -47.18 14.15 -8.45
C VAL A 611 -48.44 13.35 -8.76
N THR A 612 -48.33 12.04 -8.65
CA THR A 612 -49.43 11.07 -8.67
C THR A 612 -49.64 10.57 -7.25
N LEU A 613 -50.88 10.42 -6.83
CA LEU A 613 -51.22 9.86 -5.52
C LEU A 613 -52.04 8.59 -5.73
N ALA A 614 -51.79 7.57 -4.91
CA ALA A 614 -52.54 6.32 -4.97
C ALA A 614 -53.93 6.52 -4.36
N ALA A 615 -54.90 5.77 -4.86
CA ALA A 615 -56.29 5.84 -4.38
C ALA A 615 -56.46 5.05 -3.08
N ASP A 616 -55.98 5.60 -1.97
CA ASP A 616 -55.93 4.91 -0.68
C ASP A 616 -56.88 5.57 0.37
N SER A 617 -56.67 5.32 1.67
CA SER A 617 -57.52 5.89 2.74
C SER A 617 -56.85 6.99 3.57
N GLY A 618 -55.65 7.42 3.18
CA GLY A 618 -54.78 8.35 3.92
C GLY A 618 -55.02 9.84 3.69
N TYR A 619 -54.18 10.66 4.31
CA TYR A 619 -54.26 12.14 4.35
C TYR A 619 -52.93 12.79 3.93
N ASP A 620 -52.68 12.89 2.64
CA ASP A 620 -51.37 13.39 2.19
C ASP A 620 -51.21 14.91 2.35
N THR A 621 -50.02 15.30 2.76
CA THR A 621 -49.61 16.70 2.92
C THR A 621 -48.53 17.06 1.92
N ILE A 622 -48.76 18.14 1.17
CA ILE A 622 -47.84 18.62 0.14
C ILE A 622 -47.35 20.02 0.49
N HIS A 623 -46.03 20.13 0.62
CA HIS A 623 -45.32 21.39 0.77
C HIS A 623 -44.65 21.75 -0.57
N SER A 624 -44.90 22.97 -1.07
CA SER A 624 -44.29 23.45 -2.31
C SER A 624 -43.75 24.87 -2.11
N PHE A 625 -42.51 25.14 -2.55
CA PHE A 625 -41.79 26.38 -2.18
C PHE A 625 -41.45 27.34 -3.33
N ARG A 626 -41.78 27.10 -4.61
CA ARG A 626 -41.43 28.05 -5.71
C ARG A 626 -42.40 28.21 -6.90
N LEU A 627 -42.04 29.23 -7.70
CA LEU A 627 -42.74 30.00 -8.73
C LEU A 627 -42.97 29.22 -10.06
N GLY A 628 -44.15 28.65 -10.27
CA GLY A 628 -44.55 28.06 -11.56
C GLY A 628 -45.76 27.11 -11.46
N ALA A 629 -46.44 26.86 -12.57
CA ALA A 629 -47.61 25.97 -12.59
C ALA A 629 -47.22 24.50 -12.35
N THR A 630 -47.55 23.98 -11.17
CA THR A 630 -47.37 22.57 -10.78
C THR A 630 -48.64 21.79 -11.11
N ARG A 631 -48.48 20.60 -11.70
CA ARG A 631 -49.59 19.72 -12.10
C ARG A 631 -49.65 18.53 -11.13
N PHE A 632 -50.79 18.35 -10.50
CA PHE A 632 -51.09 17.21 -9.63
C PHE A 632 -52.09 16.30 -10.32
N GLN A 633 -51.86 14.99 -10.25
CA GLN A 633 -52.69 13.97 -10.84
C GLN A 633 -53.22 13.06 -9.73
N VAL A 634 -54.50 13.15 -9.47
CA VAL A 634 -55.23 12.34 -8.49
C VAL A 634 -55.85 11.16 -9.23
N SER A 635 -55.66 9.94 -8.70
CA SER A 635 -56.17 8.71 -9.33
C SER A 635 -57.44 8.18 -8.65
N GLY A 636 -57.72 8.59 -7.39
CA GLY A 636 -58.81 8.06 -6.56
C GLY A 636 -59.99 8.99 -6.26
N SER A 637 -61.00 8.46 -5.55
CA SER A 637 -62.23 9.20 -5.13
C SER A 637 -62.22 9.65 -3.66
N ARG A 638 -61.11 9.41 -2.93
CA ARG A 638 -60.97 9.69 -1.50
C ARG A 638 -59.58 10.20 -1.15
N GLU A 639 -59.27 11.41 -1.58
CA GLU A 639 -58.05 12.10 -1.14
C GLU A 639 -58.41 13.42 -0.46
N SER A 640 -57.64 13.80 0.55
CA SER A 640 -57.74 15.11 1.20
C SER A 640 -56.36 15.76 1.18
N LEU A 641 -56.12 16.59 0.17
CA LEU A 641 -54.83 17.22 -0.08
C LEU A 641 -54.65 18.50 0.74
N SER A 642 -53.68 18.51 1.66
CA SER A 642 -53.28 19.75 2.31
C SER A 642 -52.13 20.40 1.55
N PHE A 643 -52.35 21.61 1.04
CA PHE A 643 -51.27 22.40 0.44
C PHE A 643 -50.86 23.53 1.38
N THR A 644 -49.56 23.67 1.62
CA THR A 644 -49.02 24.79 2.39
C THR A 644 -47.89 25.49 1.63
N ASN A 645 -47.70 26.79 1.89
CA ASN A 645 -46.66 27.65 1.28
C ASN A 645 -46.73 27.86 -0.25
N ILE A 646 -47.94 27.76 -0.86
CA ILE A 646 -48.14 27.96 -2.31
C ILE A 646 -47.94 29.43 -2.73
N ASN A 647 -47.03 29.68 -3.68
CA ASN A 647 -46.74 31.03 -4.21
C ASN A 647 -47.51 31.40 -5.51
N GLN A 648 -47.89 30.45 -6.37
CA GLN A 648 -48.78 30.64 -7.54
C GLN A 648 -49.71 29.42 -7.74
N GLY A 649 -50.77 29.57 -8.54
CA GLY A 649 -51.86 28.58 -8.65
C GLY A 649 -51.44 27.14 -8.92
N VAL A 650 -51.85 26.21 -8.05
CA VAL A 650 -51.70 24.76 -8.20
C VAL A 650 -52.86 24.19 -8.99
N GLN A 651 -52.61 23.33 -9.99
CA GLN A 651 -53.66 22.67 -10.77
C GLN A 651 -53.77 21.19 -10.38
N VAL A 652 -54.94 20.76 -9.92
CA VAL A 652 -55.25 19.36 -9.57
C VAL A 652 -56.09 18.76 -10.66
N PHE A 653 -55.70 17.60 -11.19
CA PHE A 653 -56.38 16.88 -12.26
C PHE A 653 -56.76 15.47 -11.83
N GLN A 654 -57.83 14.91 -12.43
CA GLN A 654 -58.13 13.49 -12.43
C GLN A 654 -58.35 13.04 -13.87
N GLY A 655 -57.57 12.06 -14.35
CA GLY A 655 -57.38 11.86 -15.79
C GLY A 655 -56.97 13.17 -16.49
N THR A 656 -57.75 13.59 -17.49
CA THR A 656 -57.58 14.87 -18.20
C THR A 656 -58.37 16.03 -17.58
N ASP A 657 -59.19 15.78 -16.57
CA ASP A 657 -60.14 16.74 -16.04
C ASP A 657 -59.50 17.59 -14.95
N LEU A 658 -59.52 18.92 -15.11
CA LEU A 658 -59.06 19.87 -14.09
C LEU A 658 -60.08 19.94 -12.95
N LEU A 659 -59.74 19.38 -11.79
CA LEU A 659 -60.58 19.35 -10.59
C LEU A 659 -60.55 20.65 -9.80
N ALA A 660 -59.38 21.28 -9.68
CA ALA A 660 -59.21 22.49 -8.89
C ALA A 660 -58.01 23.33 -9.36
N VAL A 661 -58.12 24.65 -9.17
CA VAL A 661 -56.96 25.55 -9.22
C VAL A 661 -56.83 26.23 -7.86
N VAL A 662 -55.88 25.80 -7.03
CA VAL A 662 -55.65 26.36 -5.69
C VAL A 662 -54.75 27.58 -5.82
N ARG A 663 -55.28 28.78 -5.57
CA ARG A 663 -54.53 30.05 -5.63
C ARG A 663 -54.41 30.66 -4.23
N ASN A 664 -53.23 31.21 -3.94
CA ASN A 664 -52.84 31.76 -2.64
C ASN A 664 -53.83 32.82 -2.11
N GLN A 665 -54.62 32.46 -1.10
CA GLN A 665 -55.07 33.38 -0.07
C GLN A 665 -54.92 32.67 1.28
N THR A 666 -53.95 33.12 2.07
CA THR A 666 -53.79 32.90 3.52
C THR A 666 -54.17 31.52 4.06
N ALA A 667 -53.16 30.64 4.23
CA ALA A 667 -53.15 29.51 5.15
C ALA A 667 -54.49 28.78 5.40
N ASP A 668 -55.20 28.42 4.33
CA ASP A 668 -56.36 27.54 4.41
C ASP A 668 -55.93 26.13 4.01
N THR A 669 -56.06 25.19 4.95
CA THR A 669 -56.01 23.75 4.68
C THR A 669 -57.12 23.43 3.66
N PHE A 670 -56.76 23.15 2.41
CA PHE A 670 -57.73 22.74 1.39
C PHE A 670 -58.15 21.26 1.57
N SER A 671 -58.83 20.92 2.67
CA SER A 671 -59.41 19.57 2.84
C SER A 671 -60.66 19.45 1.97
N ARG A 672 -60.55 18.90 0.75
CA ARG A 672 -61.72 18.54 -0.07
C ARG A 672 -61.86 17.03 -0.14
N ASN A 673 -62.78 16.47 0.65
CA ASN A 673 -63.28 15.11 0.44
C ASN A 673 -63.82 14.99 -0.99
N LEU A 674 -63.14 14.28 -1.89
CA LEU A 674 -63.53 14.10 -3.29
C LEU A 674 -64.86 13.33 -3.50
N ASN A 675 -65.51 12.90 -2.42
CA ASN A 675 -66.81 12.20 -2.43
C ASN A 675 -68.05 13.07 -2.72
N LYS A 676 -67.95 14.38 -3.02
CA LYS A 676 -69.12 15.20 -3.40
C LYS A 676 -68.89 16.04 -4.66
N ILE A 677 -69.29 15.46 -5.79
CA ILE A 677 -69.62 16.17 -7.02
C ILE A 677 -70.80 17.12 -6.72
N PHE A 678 -70.60 18.42 -6.92
CA PHE A 678 -71.72 19.30 -7.28
C PHE A 678 -71.39 19.94 -8.62
N VAL A 679 -72.16 19.53 -9.62
CA VAL A 679 -72.36 20.27 -10.86
C VAL A 679 -73.04 21.59 -10.51
N ALA A 680 -72.40 22.70 -10.84
CA ALA A 680 -73.03 23.96 -11.24
C ALA A 680 -72.08 24.71 -12.15
#